data_AF-A0A7J7M794-F1
#
_entry.id   AF-A0A7J7M794-F1
#
_cell.length_a   1.000
_cell.length_b   1.000
_cell.length_c   1.000
_cell.angle_alpha   90.00
_cell.angle_beta   90.00
_cell.angle_gamma   90.00
#
_symmetry.space_group_name_H-M   'P 1'
#
loop_
_entity.id
_entity.type
_entity.pdbx_description
1 polymer ?
#
loop_
_entity_poly.entity_id
_entity_poly.type
_entity_poly.pdbx_seq_one_letter_code
_entity_poly.pdbx_strand_id
1 'polypeptide(L)'
;MVSRAELGNSDSEKTGAIPNMGFQHDGILGSPLNPRASPFQPTRELPRDSGRRRQRADYPEERNPKNCYDRSGKTLPQGWLDCPAFGQCVGEYIIPSKVPLDETYNDCIGKTDKRYSWRQVIGKNRDLLREIGLVIDLTNSNRYYNPFVDLRNNGIKHVKIACKGRDSVPDNESVNTFVYEAMQFRFQFSEKFMVVHCTHGHNRTGFMIVHYLMRSQLVYSVTEALQIFASARPPGIYKEDYIQALYTFYHETRPDYVVCPSTPDWKRDSGDDDDGVVIAPLLLQEEDNVQNGLLSNDDVLGDVVPFEQQDRMRYDCYRMLKLNPQEKGYSRFPGSHPVSLNRENLQLLRQKYYYTTWKADGTRYMMLITCDGCYLIDRNFCFRRIQMRFPSKQTNEAGTKDPHYWTLLDGEMVIDTQPDTFKQERRYLIYDMMATNQMPIEGPFGQRWKMVEKEVIEPRNIERHYIHKSSNPCYRYDLEPFRVRRKDFWLLSTVTKLLKEFIPKLPHEADGLIFQGWNDEYVTRTDESLLKWKFPEMNSVDFRFKVLDEKRQLLFLNERGREKLMEGSQVVFRDGSDPLLYSGKVIECSWDFEEEVWVYMRVRVDKNTPNEINTYRKVMRSIKDNITEDVLLGELHEIVRLPMYVEGIRNDTKASAVRRK
;
A
#
# COMPACT_ATOMS: atom_id res chain seq x y z
N MET A 1 -58.64 -24.71 -29.26
CA MET A 1 -58.61 -24.24 -27.85
C MET A 1 -58.14 -22.79 -27.90
N VAL A 2 -58.99 -21.77 -28.12
CA VAL A 2 -60.06 -21.21 -27.25
C VAL A 2 -59.49 -20.96 -25.85
N SER A 3 -59.40 -19.75 -25.27
CA SER A 3 -60.13 -18.51 -25.47
C SER A 3 -59.36 -17.28 -24.97
N ARG A 4 -59.72 -16.11 -25.51
CA ARG A 4 -59.51 -14.76 -24.97
C ARG A 4 -60.56 -14.50 -23.87
N ALA A 5 -60.19 -13.81 -22.80
CA ALA A 5 -61.13 -13.11 -21.92
C ALA A 5 -60.46 -11.87 -21.30
N GLU A 6 -61.05 -10.71 -21.53
CA GLU A 6 -60.85 -9.46 -20.79
C GLU A 6 -61.61 -9.51 -19.46
N LEU A 7 -61.18 -8.74 -18.45
CA LEU A 7 -62.05 -8.17 -17.40
C LEU A 7 -61.28 -7.10 -16.59
N GLY A 8 -61.80 -5.87 -16.62
CA GLY A 8 -62.25 -5.14 -15.42
C GLY A 8 -61.24 -4.40 -14.51
N ASN A 9 -61.29 -3.07 -14.58
CA ASN A 9 -60.86 -2.09 -13.55
C ASN A 9 -61.67 -2.22 -12.24
N SER A 10 -61.03 -1.98 -11.07
CA SER A 10 -61.42 -0.93 -10.09
C SER A 10 -60.61 -0.99 -8.78
N ASP A 11 -60.44 0.19 -8.19
CA ASP A 11 -60.19 0.55 -6.78
C ASP A 11 -58.75 0.65 -6.21
N SER A 12 -58.29 1.91 -6.26
CA SER A 12 -57.72 2.73 -5.18
C SER A 12 -57.38 2.09 -3.82
N GLU A 13 -56.16 2.30 -3.33
CA GLU A 13 -55.85 3.28 -2.26
C GLU A 13 -54.43 3.11 -1.68
N LYS A 14 -53.84 4.26 -1.33
CA LYS A 14 -52.91 4.50 -0.21
C LYS A 14 -51.44 4.08 -0.35
N THR A 15 -50.68 5.06 -0.84
CA THR A 15 -49.29 5.35 -0.47
C THR A 15 -49.13 5.44 1.06
N GLY A 16 -48.39 4.50 1.65
CA GLY A 16 -47.95 4.52 3.04
C GLY A 16 -46.44 4.77 3.11
N ALA A 17 -46.06 6.01 3.38
CA ALA A 17 -44.71 6.43 3.72
C ALA A 17 -44.62 6.67 5.23
N ILE A 18 -43.80 5.92 5.98
CA ILE A 18 -43.41 6.19 7.38
C ILE A 18 -42.10 5.40 7.69
N PRO A 19 -41.20 5.81 8.61
CA PRO A 19 -40.42 7.05 8.68
C PRO A 19 -38.90 6.83 8.90
N ASN A 20 -38.14 7.88 8.62
CA ASN A 20 -36.80 8.13 9.19
C ASN A 20 -36.86 8.19 10.72
N MET A 21 -36.15 7.28 11.42
CA MET A 21 -35.78 7.49 12.82
C MET A 21 -34.44 8.23 12.87
N GLY A 22 -34.52 9.54 13.09
CA GLY A 22 -33.40 10.33 13.59
C GLY A 22 -33.29 10.13 15.10
N PHE A 23 -32.20 9.53 15.57
CA PHE A 23 -31.84 9.55 16.98
C PHE A 23 -30.98 10.78 17.25
N GLN A 24 -31.58 11.76 17.94
CA GLN A 24 -30.90 12.82 18.66
C GLN A 24 -30.07 12.19 19.79
N HIS A 25 -28.76 12.44 19.79
CA HIS A 25 -27.93 12.22 20.96
C HIS A 25 -27.69 13.57 21.64
N ASP A 26 -28.34 13.74 22.79
CA ASP A 26 -28.06 14.83 23.74
C ASP A 26 -26.64 14.70 24.28
N GLY A 27 -25.84 15.75 24.05
CA GLY A 27 -24.50 15.91 24.59
C GLY A 27 -24.54 16.43 26.03
N ILE A 28 -24.14 15.58 26.97
CA ILE A 28 -23.80 16.00 28.34
C ILE A 28 -22.35 16.50 28.34
N LEU A 29 -22.17 17.78 28.66
CA LEU A 29 -20.88 18.44 28.85
C LEU A 29 -20.12 17.82 30.03
N GLY A 30 -18.96 17.25 29.75
CA GLY A 30 -17.92 16.91 30.73
C GLY A 30 -16.68 17.78 30.51
N SER A 31 -16.47 18.75 31.40
CA SER A 31 -15.30 19.62 31.48
C SER A 31 -14.01 18.84 31.79
N PRO A 32 -12.86 19.13 31.15
CA PRO A 32 -11.57 18.71 31.66
C PRO A 32 -10.92 19.78 32.54
N LEU A 33 -10.52 19.34 33.73
CA LEU A 33 -9.78 20.07 34.75
C LEU A 33 -8.37 20.43 34.26
N ASN A 34 -7.97 21.64 34.65
CA ASN A 34 -6.70 22.31 34.36
C ASN A 34 -5.76 22.14 35.56
N PRO A 35 -4.50 21.68 35.42
CA PRO A 35 -3.49 21.86 36.46
C PRO A 35 -2.58 23.06 36.17
N ARG A 36 -2.52 23.95 37.15
CA ARG A 36 -1.67 25.14 37.25
C ARG A 36 -0.17 24.84 37.11
N ALA A 37 0.56 25.71 36.41
CA ALA A 37 1.98 25.97 36.66
C ALA A 37 2.25 27.48 36.58
N SER A 38 2.88 28.01 37.63
CA SER A 38 3.17 29.41 37.90
C SER A 38 4.38 29.94 37.11
N PRO A 39 4.56 31.28 37.00
CA PRO A 39 5.49 31.90 36.05
C PRO A 39 6.87 32.16 36.65
N PHE A 40 7.93 32.02 35.84
CA PHE A 40 9.27 32.50 36.15
C PHE A 40 9.85 33.28 34.95
N GLN A 41 10.20 34.53 35.20
CA GLN A 41 11.09 35.42 34.44
C GLN A 41 11.63 36.44 35.47
N PRO A 42 12.70 37.23 35.21
CA PRO A 42 13.75 37.13 34.19
C PRO A 42 15.16 37.45 34.78
N THR A 43 16.12 37.69 33.88
CA THR A 43 17.34 38.54 34.01
C THR A 43 18.68 37.85 34.30
N ARG A 44 19.61 38.02 33.34
CA ARG A 44 20.96 38.49 33.64
C ARG A 44 21.58 39.20 32.44
N GLU A 45 21.97 40.43 32.71
CA GLU A 45 22.70 41.36 31.85
C GLU A 45 24.14 40.90 31.62
N LEU A 46 24.70 41.29 30.48
CA LEU A 46 26.15 41.44 30.28
C LEU A 46 26.44 42.81 29.64
N PRO A 47 27.62 43.39 29.89
CA PRO A 47 27.77 44.82 30.06
C PRO A 47 28.21 45.58 28.81
N ARG A 48 27.91 46.88 28.84
CA ARG A 48 28.46 47.93 27.97
C ARG A 48 29.95 48.10 28.25
N ASP A 49 30.76 48.22 27.19
CA ASP A 49 31.97 49.02 27.27
C ASP A 49 32.15 49.89 26.00
N SER A 50 32.63 51.10 26.30
CA SER A 50 33.06 52.26 25.51
C SER A 50 33.77 51.93 24.18
N GLY A 51 33.70 52.72 23.11
CA GLY A 51 33.67 54.17 23.01
C GLY A 51 34.96 54.66 22.32
N ARG A 52 35.01 54.70 20.98
CA ARG A 52 35.98 55.50 20.22
C ARG A 52 35.36 56.12 18.97
N ARG A 53 35.12 57.43 19.05
CA ARG A 53 34.84 58.35 17.93
C ARG A 53 36.02 58.38 16.96
N ARG A 54 35.77 58.24 15.65
CA ARG A 54 36.50 58.95 14.58
C ARG A 54 35.55 59.37 13.47
N GLN A 55 35.90 60.49 12.86
CA GLN A 55 35.10 61.47 12.14
C GLN A 55 34.48 60.96 10.83
N ARG A 56 33.27 61.47 10.54
CA ARG A 56 32.61 61.40 9.24
C ARG A 56 33.35 62.29 8.23
N ALA A 57 33.65 61.75 7.06
CA ALA A 57 33.90 62.51 5.85
C ALA A 57 32.73 62.22 4.88
N ASP A 58 32.06 63.27 4.44
CA ASP A 58 30.93 63.23 3.51
C ASP A 58 31.41 62.88 2.09
N TYR A 59 30.84 61.82 1.51
CA TYR A 59 30.75 61.61 0.07
C TYR A 59 29.31 61.19 -0.25
N PRO A 60 28.68 61.72 -1.32
CA PRO A 60 27.30 61.39 -1.66
C PRO A 60 27.25 60.02 -2.35
N GLU A 61 26.78 58.98 -1.64
CA GLU A 61 26.44 57.70 -2.25
C GLU A 61 25.11 57.81 -3.02
N GLU A 62 25.19 57.57 -4.32
CA GLU A 62 24.05 57.36 -5.21
C GLU A 62 23.17 56.19 -4.72
N ARG A 63 21.86 56.43 -4.68
CA ARG A 63 20.86 55.43 -4.28
C ARG A 63 20.84 54.27 -5.29
N ASN A 64 21.29 53.10 -4.85
CA ASN A 64 21.04 51.82 -5.52
C ASN A 64 19.61 51.32 -5.17
N PRO A 65 18.68 51.14 -6.13
CA PRO A 65 17.28 50.84 -5.84
C PRO A 65 16.98 49.35 -5.55
N LYS A 66 17.93 48.60 -4.97
CA LYS A 66 17.84 47.12 -4.92
C LYS A 66 17.55 46.45 -3.58
N ASN A 67 17.26 47.17 -2.50
CA ASN A 67 16.83 46.52 -1.25
C ASN A 67 15.68 47.30 -0.59
N CYS A 68 14.45 46.96 -0.95
CA CYS A 68 13.26 47.40 -0.21
C CYS A 68 13.02 46.41 0.94
N TYR A 69 13.63 46.66 2.10
CA TYR A 69 13.19 46.03 3.34
C TYR A 69 11.99 46.81 3.87
N ASP A 70 10.79 46.23 3.78
CA ASP A 70 9.58 46.79 4.37
C ASP A 70 9.48 46.47 5.87
N ARG A 71 8.78 47.33 6.63
CA ARG A 71 8.57 47.28 8.09
C ARG A 71 7.93 45.97 8.60
N SER A 72 7.41 45.13 7.70
CA SER A 72 6.78 43.83 7.97
C SER A 72 7.73 42.62 7.92
N GLY A 73 8.96 42.78 7.39
CA GLY A 73 9.95 41.70 7.28
C GLY A 73 9.60 40.57 6.29
N LYS A 74 8.52 40.70 5.50
CA LYS A 74 8.09 39.69 4.52
C LYS A 74 8.64 40.01 3.13
N THR A 75 9.22 39.00 2.47
CA THR A 75 9.73 39.10 1.09
C THR A 75 8.89 38.29 0.12
N LEU A 76 8.64 38.83 -1.07
CA LEU A 76 7.95 38.08 -2.13
C LEU A 76 8.79 36.86 -2.55
N PRO A 77 8.16 35.71 -2.87
CA PRO A 77 8.88 34.63 -3.49
C PRO A 77 9.46 35.10 -4.83
N GLN A 78 10.72 34.73 -5.09
CA GLN A 78 11.43 35.06 -6.32
C GLN A 78 10.67 34.57 -7.56
N GLY A 79 10.53 35.43 -8.56
CA GLY A 79 9.79 35.15 -9.80
C GLY A 79 8.27 35.04 -9.62
N TRP A 80 7.72 35.26 -8.43
CA TRP A 80 6.27 35.15 -8.19
C TRP A 80 5.47 36.23 -8.90
N LEU A 81 5.99 37.46 -8.99
CA LEU A 81 5.28 38.60 -9.54
C LEU A 81 4.94 38.39 -11.02
N ASP A 82 5.93 37.95 -11.81
CA ASP A 82 5.80 37.76 -13.25
C ASP A 82 5.32 36.36 -13.66
N CYS A 83 5.28 35.41 -12.71
CA CYS A 83 4.66 34.11 -12.94
C CYS A 83 3.15 34.26 -13.19
N PRO A 84 2.59 33.66 -14.26
CA PRO A 84 1.15 33.69 -14.54
C PRO A 84 0.32 33.20 -13.35
N ALA A 85 -0.83 33.82 -13.08
CA ALA A 85 -1.57 33.57 -11.85
C ALA A 85 -2.14 32.13 -11.74
N PHE A 86 -2.86 31.68 -12.77
CA PHE A 86 -3.50 30.35 -12.80
C PHE A 86 -3.55 29.80 -14.23
N GLY A 87 -3.77 28.50 -14.37
CA GLY A 87 -3.98 27.83 -15.66
C GLY A 87 -5.46 27.54 -15.93
N GLN A 88 -5.75 27.00 -17.10
CA GLN A 88 -7.06 26.43 -17.43
C GLN A 88 -7.36 25.21 -16.56
N CYS A 89 -8.64 24.82 -16.52
CA CYS A 89 -9.06 23.66 -15.75
C CYS A 89 -8.51 22.35 -16.36
N VAL A 90 -7.86 21.54 -15.55
CA VAL A 90 -7.49 20.16 -15.87
C VAL A 90 -8.65 19.25 -15.48
N GLY A 91 -9.08 18.39 -16.41
CA GLY A 91 -10.20 17.47 -16.19
C GLY A 91 -11.54 18.17 -15.90
N GLU A 92 -11.67 19.45 -16.24
CA GLU A 92 -12.84 20.33 -16.01
C GLU A 92 -13.09 20.79 -14.56
N TYR A 93 -12.34 20.32 -13.55
CA TYR A 93 -12.57 20.73 -12.14
C TYR A 93 -11.30 21.07 -11.35
N ILE A 94 -10.09 20.83 -11.87
CA ILE A 94 -8.84 21.16 -11.17
C ILE A 94 -8.22 22.44 -11.75
N ILE A 95 -8.02 23.46 -10.92
CA ILE A 95 -7.42 24.73 -11.30
C ILE A 95 -5.98 24.78 -10.77
N PRO A 96 -4.95 24.58 -11.63
CA PRO A 96 -3.57 24.77 -11.23
C PRO A 96 -3.27 26.26 -11.05
N SER A 97 -2.69 26.62 -9.91
CA SER A 97 -2.47 28.02 -9.54
C SER A 97 -1.13 28.26 -8.86
N LYS A 98 -0.59 29.48 -8.97
CA LYS A 98 0.47 29.97 -8.07
C LYS A 98 -0.15 30.30 -6.70
N VAL A 99 0.66 30.42 -5.66
CA VAL A 99 0.12 30.73 -4.32
C VAL A 99 -0.52 32.13 -4.31
N PRO A 100 -1.80 32.29 -3.91
CA PRO A 100 -2.36 33.60 -3.62
C PRO A 100 -1.74 34.17 -2.34
N LEU A 101 -1.44 35.47 -2.32
CA LEU A 101 -0.86 36.14 -1.17
C LEU A 101 -1.93 36.98 -0.44
N ASP A 102 -1.87 36.97 0.90
CA ASP A 102 -2.72 37.82 1.74
C ASP A 102 -2.35 39.32 1.60
N GLU A 103 -3.16 40.18 2.23
CA GLU A 103 -2.98 41.63 2.15
C GLU A 103 -1.66 42.13 2.74
N THR A 104 -0.96 41.32 3.53
CA THR A 104 0.32 41.73 4.12
C THR A 104 1.44 41.85 3.08
N TYR A 105 1.26 41.31 1.88
CA TYR A 105 2.19 41.47 0.76
C TYR A 105 1.86 42.66 -0.17
N ASN A 106 0.78 43.42 0.11
CA ASN A 106 0.33 44.51 -0.75
C ASN A 106 1.41 45.59 -0.98
N ASP A 107 2.19 45.91 0.04
CA ASP A 107 3.26 46.92 -0.05
C ASP A 107 4.43 46.43 -0.92
N CYS A 108 4.74 45.13 -0.86
CA CYS A 108 5.76 44.51 -1.72
C CYS A 108 5.33 44.42 -3.19
N ILE A 109 4.03 44.24 -3.47
CA ILE A 109 3.47 44.15 -4.83
C ILE A 109 3.27 45.57 -5.43
N GLY A 110 3.12 46.58 -4.58
CA GLY A 110 2.87 47.97 -4.96
C GLY A 110 1.50 48.19 -5.61
N LYS A 111 1.39 49.27 -6.40
CA LYS A 111 0.20 49.62 -7.19
C LYS A 111 0.20 48.95 -8.58
N THR A 112 0.65 47.70 -8.65
CA THR A 112 0.59 46.90 -9.88
C THR A 112 -0.78 46.23 -10.02
N ASP A 113 -1.18 45.93 -11.25
CA ASP A 113 -2.33 45.07 -11.61
C ASP A 113 -2.05 43.58 -11.35
N LYS A 114 -0.82 43.24 -10.93
CA LYS A 114 -0.33 41.87 -10.68
C LYS A 114 -0.71 41.31 -9.31
N ARG A 115 -1.59 42.00 -8.56
CA ARG A 115 -2.13 41.49 -7.28
C ARG A 115 -2.88 40.18 -7.51
N TYR A 116 -2.63 39.20 -6.64
CA TYR A 116 -3.26 37.89 -6.67
C TYR A 116 -3.50 37.36 -5.26
N SER A 117 -4.70 37.62 -4.72
CA SER A 117 -5.14 37.20 -3.39
C SER A 117 -6.36 36.27 -3.45
N TRP A 118 -6.68 35.58 -2.35
CA TRP A 118 -7.84 34.69 -2.28
C TRP A 118 -9.17 35.39 -2.57
N ARG A 119 -9.32 36.67 -2.19
CA ARG A 119 -10.50 37.47 -2.58
C ARG A 119 -10.66 37.56 -4.09
N GLN A 120 -9.57 37.77 -4.82
CA GLN A 120 -9.59 37.83 -6.28
C GLN A 120 -9.80 36.45 -6.90
N VAL A 121 -9.21 35.40 -6.32
CA VAL A 121 -9.41 34.02 -6.80
C VAL A 121 -10.87 33.59 -6.67
N ILE A 122 -11.47 33.80 -5.49
CA ILE A 122 -12.87 33.43 -5.24
C ILE A 122 -13.81 34.29 -6.09
N GLY A 123 -13.58 35.62 -6.13
CA GLY A 123 -14.39 36.53 -6.94
C GLY A 123 -14.39 36.17 -8.42
N LYS A 124 -13.20 36.02 -9.03
CA LYS A 124 -13.08 35.67 -10.45
C LYS A 124 -13.72 34.32 -10.80
N ASN A 125 -13.57 33.32 -9.93
CA ASN A 125 -14.19 32.01 -10.18
C ASN A 125 -15.71 32.07 -10.03
N ARG A 126 -16.22 32.82 -9.04
CA ARG A 126 -17.66 33.07 -8.91
C ARG A 126 -18.25 33.78 -10.14
N ASP A 127 -17.54 34.75 -10.71
CA ASP A 127 -17.95 35.43 -11.94
C ASP A 127 -18.02 34.48 -13.15
N LEU A 128 -17.18 33.43 -13.14
CA LEU A 128 -17.17 32.35 -14.14
C LEU A 128 -18.15 31.21 -13.79
N LEU A 129 -19.01 31.38 -12.78
CA LEU A 129 -19.93 30.35 -12.26
C LEU A 129 -19.21 29.07 -11.79
N ARG A 130 -17.98 29.22 -11.28
CA ARG A 130 -17.16 28.14 -10.70
C ARG A 130 -17.14 28.26 -9.18
N GLU A 131 -17.80 27.35 -8.50
CA GLU A 131 -17.75 27.29 -7.04
C GLU A 131 -16.52 26.48 -6.59
N ILE A 132 -15.61 27.10 -5.84
CA ILE A 132 -14.43 26.40 -5.28
C ILE A 132 -14.86 25.70 -4.00
N GLY A 133 -14.66 24.39 -3.92
CA GLY A 133 -14.95 23.59 -2.72
C GLY A 133 -13.71 23.15 -1.95
N LEU A 134 -12.56 23.07 -2.60
CA LEU A 134 -11.32 22.57 -2.02
C LEU A 134 -10.09 23.33 -2.51
N VAL A 135 -9.18 23.62 -1.60
CA VAL A 135 -7.82 24.10 -1.87
C VAL A 135 -6.82 23.09 -1.35
N ILE A 136 -5.91 22.64 -2.22
CA ILE A 136 -4.75 21.86 -1.83
C ILE A 136 -3.48 22.72 -1.95
N ASP A 137 -2.87 22.97 -0.80
CA ASP A 137 -1.66 23.77 -0.64
C ASP A 137 -0.42 22.86 -0.55
N LEU A 138 0.44 22.92 -1.57
CA LEU A 138 1.65 22.12 -1.70
C LEU A 138 2.92 22.86 -1.21
N THR A 139 2.78 24.05 -0.63
CA THR A 139 3.92 24.84 -0.17
C THR A 139 4.45 24.32 1.17
N ASN A 140 5.76 24.42 1.40
CA ASN A 140 6.35 24.08 2.70
C ASN A 140 6.29 25.23 3.74
N SER A 141 5.50 26.27 3.46
CA SER A 141 5.48 27.48 4.29
C SER A 141 4.05 27.88 4.61
N ASN A 142 3.84 28.47 5.77
CA ASN A 142 2.54 29.01 6.20
C ASN A 142 2.52 30.55 6.16
N ARG A 143 3.52 31.17 5.51
CA ARG A 143 3.71 32.63 5.54
C ARG A 143 2.86 33.42 4.54
N TYR A 144 2.18 32.72 3.63
CA TYR A 144 1.57 33.33 2.44
C TYR A 144 0.15 33.84 2.65
N TYR A 145 -0.66 33.11 3.42
CA TYR A 145 -2.04 33.48 3.74
C TYR A 145 -2.53 32.69 4.97
N ASN A 146 -3.68 33.06 5.51
CA ASN A 146 -4.31 32.36 6.63
C ASN A 146 -5.54 31.57 6.13
N PRO A 147 -5.47 30.23 6.02
CA PRO A 147 -6.56 29.42 5.46
C PRO A 147 -7.87 29.54 6.25
N PHE A 148 -7.82 29.86 7.54
CA PHE A 148 -9.04 30.06 8.33
C PHE A 148 -9.79 31.31 7.90
N VAL A 149 -9.06 32.43 7.76
CA VAL A 149 -9.64 33.73 7.40
C VAL A 149 -10.02 33.78 5.92
N ASP A 150 -9.12 33.29 5.06
CA ASP A 150 -9.23 33.46 3.61
C ASP A 150 -10.14 32.43 2.93
N LEU A 151 -10.22 31.20 3.48
CA LEU A 151 -10.89 30.07 2.81
C LEU A 151 -12.06 29.51 3.62
N ARG A 152 -11.84 29.14 4.89
CA ARG A 152 -12.86 28.42 5.68
C ARG A 152 -14.13 29.25 5.90
N ASN A 153 -14.01 30.57 6.08
CA ASN A 153 -15.16 31.48 6.17
C ASN A 153 -16.04 31.48 4.91
N ASN A 154 -15.48 31.07 3.76
CA ASN A 154 -16.20 30.92 2.50
C ASN A 154 -16.69 29.48 2.26
N GLY A 155 -16.62 28.60 3.26
CA GLY A 155 -17.02 27.19 3.14
C GLY A 155 -16.04 26.32 2.34
N ILE A 156 -14.82 26.79 2.10
CA ILE A 156 -13.82 26.10 1.29
C ILE A 156 -12.95 25.20 2.18
N LYS A 157 -12.89 23.90 1.89
CA LYS A 157 -11.97 22.97 2.57
C LYS A 157 -10.53 23.32 2.19
N HIS A 158 -9.62 23.34 3.17
CA HIS A 158 -8.20 23.55 2.93
C HIS A 158 -7.39 22.35 3.43
N VAL A 159 -6.61 21.75 2.52
CA VAL A 159 -5.71 20.63 2.80
C VAL A 159 -4.27 21.07 2.54
N LYS A 160 -3.40 20.92 3.53
CA LYS A 160 -1.98 21.26 3.44
C LYS A 160 -1.17 19.97 3.25
N ILE A 161 -0.44 19.86 2.14
CA ILE A 161 0.50 18.77 1.87
C ILE A 161 1.88 19.39 1.72
N ALA A 162 2.61 19.50 2.83
CA ALA A 162 3.87 20.24 2.89
C ALA A 162 4.99 19.51 2.13
N CYS A 163 5.15 19.80 0.84
CA CYS A 163 6.22 19.22 0.03
C CYS A 163 7.57 19.86 0.39
N LYS A 164 8.58 19.06 0.75
CA LYS A 164 9.94 19.52 1.12
C LYS A 164 10.54 20.47 0.05
N GLY A 165 11.36 21.42 0.50
CA GLY A 165 12.00 22.45 -0.35
C GLY A 165 13.28 21.94 -1.04
N ARG A 166 13.61 22.53 -2.21
CA ARG A 166 14.85 22.34 -3.03
C ARG A 166 15.01 20.94 -3.66
N ASP A 167 15.08 20.94 -5.00
CA ASP A 167 15.56 19.89 -5.91
C ASP A 167 15.16 18.42 -5.66
N SER A 168 14.03 18.20 -5.00
CA SER A 168 13.39 16.90 -4.93
C SER A 168 11.96 16.98 -5.43
N VAL A 169 11.49 15.87 -6.00
CA VAL A 169 10.07 15.63 -6.27
C VAL A 169 9.32 15.38 -4.94
N PRO A 170 8.00 15.59 -4.90
CA PRO A 170 7.19 15.14 -3.77
C PRO A 170 7.33 13.63 -3.52
N ASP A 171 7.38 13.23 -2.25
CA ASP A 171 7.44 11.82 -1.85
C ASP A 171 6.11 11.09 -2.09
N ASN A 172 6.16 9.75 -2.14
CA ASN A 172 5.00 8.91 -2.46
C ASN A 172 3.87 9.04 -1.43
N GLU A 173 4.16 9.33 -0.16
CA GLU A 173 3.13 9.53 0.87
C GLU A 173 2.35 10.82 0.61
N SER A 174 3.05 11.90 0.27
CA SER A 174 2.45 13.17 -0.17
C SER A 174 1.60 12.98 -1.43
N VAL A 175 2.08 12.20 -2.41
CA VAL A 175 1.31 11.86 -3.63
C VAL A 175 0.05 11.05 -3.29
N ASN A 176 0.17 10.03 -2.44
CA ASN A 176 -0.97 9.20 -2.02
C ASN A 176 -2.03 10.04 -1.31
N THR A 177 -1.62 10.95 -0.43
CA THR A 177 -2.51 11.89 0.25
C THR A 177 -3.21 12.82 -0.75
N PHE A 178 -2.46 13.39 -1.70
CA PHE A 178 -3.02 14.25 -2.74
C PHE A 178 -4.09 13.54 -3.57
N VAL A 179 -3.75 12.36 -4.09
CA VAL A 179 -4.65 11.58 -4.96
C VAL A 179 -5.90 11.15 -4.20
N TYR A 180 -5.75 10.70 -2.95
CA TYR A 180 -6.89 10.33 -2.11
C TYR A 180 -7.84 11.52 -1.88
N GLU A 181 -7.32 12.66 -1.41
CA GLU A 181 -8.11 13.86 -1.16
C GLU A 181 -8.80 14.37 -2.42
N ALA A 182 -8.11 14.32 -3.56
CA ALA A 182 -8.68 14.72 -4.84
C ALA A 182 -9.80 13.80 -5.32
N MET A 183 -9.63 12.48 -5.19
CA MET A 183 -10.66 11.50 -5.52
C MET A 183 -11.86 11.60 -4.58
N GLN A 184 -11.64 11.78 -3.27
CA GLN A 184 -12.72 11.96 -2.30
C GLN A 184 -13.53 13.22 -2.58
N PHE A 185 -12.85 14.33 -2.87
CA PHE A 185 -13.51 15.57 -3.24
C PHE A 185 -14.36 15.39 -4.50
N ARG A 186 -13.81 14.76 -5.55
CA ARG A 186 -14.53 14.52 -6.80
C ARG A 186 -15.75 13.62 -6.62
N PHE A 187 -15.65 12.62 -5.75
CA PHE A 187 -16.75 11.72 -5.39
C PHE A 187 -17.86 12.43 -4.60
N GLN A 188 -17.50 13.32 -3.67
CA GLN A 188 -18.46 14.03 -2.82
C GLN A 188 -19.09 15.26 -3.49
N PHE A 189 -18.32 15.99 -4.30
CA PHE A 189 -18.70 17.28 -4.85
C PHE A 189 -18.43 17.31 -6.35
N SER A 190 -19.37 16.76 -7.13
CA SER A 190 -19.18 16.58 -8.57
C SER A 190 -19.18 17.87 -9.39
N GLU A 191 -19.75 18.95 -8.85
CA GLU A 191 -19.93 20.24 -9.54
C GLU A 191 -18.96 21.32 -9.06
N LYS A 192 -18.19 21.05 -7.99
CA LYS A 192 -17.28 22.05 -7.39
C LYS A 192 -15.87 21.91 -7.93
N PHE A 193 -15.15 23.02 -7.91
CA PHE A 193 -13.77 23.14 -8.38
C PHE A 193 -12.79 23.00 -7.22
N MET A 194 -11.62 22.46 -7.55
CA MET A 194 -10.47 22.36 -6.68
C MET A 194 -9.37 23.28 -7.18
N VAL A 195 -8.78 24.08 -6.28
CA VAL A 195 -7.54 24.81 -6.58
C VAL A 195 -6.36 24.05 -6.03
N VAL A 196 -5.36 23.78 -6.87
CA VAL A 196 -4.11 23.14 -6.45
C VAL A 196 -2.99 24.13 -6.70
N HIS A 197 -2.25 24.48 -5.64
CA HIS A 197 -1.14 25.42 -5.79
C HIS A 197 0.12 24.97 -5.07
N CYS A 198 1.25 25.39 -5.62
CA CYS A 198 2.52 25.48 -4.90
C CYS A 198 2.97 26.95 -4.93
N THR A 199 4.26 27.25 -4.83
CA THR A 199 4.71 28.65 -4.91
C THR A 199 4.39 29.26 -6.27
N HIS A 200 4.72 28.57 -7.37
CA HIS A 200 4.53 29.07 -8.75
C HIS A 200 3.44 28.32 -9.53
N GLY A 201 2.99 27.16 -9.05
CA GLY A 201 1.91 26.40 -9.70
C GLY A 201 2.32 25.59 -10.93
N HIS A 202 3.60 25.20 -11.06
CA HIS A 202 4.13 24.46 -12.22
C HIS A 202 4.65 23.07 -11.84
N ASN A 203 5.90 22.93 -11.37
CA ASN A 203 6.52 21.60 -11.19
C ASN A 203 5.81 20.70 -10.17
N ARG A 204 5.69 21.11 -8.90
CA ARG A 204 5.00 20.30 -7.86
C ARG A 204 3.52 20.12 -8.14
N THR A 205 2.86 21.20 -8.57
CA THR A 205 1.44 21.18 -8.93
C THR A 205 1.19 20.21 -10.08
N GLY A 206 2.01 20.29 -11.13
CA GLY A 206 1.95 19.41 -12.29
C GLY A 206 2.23 17.96 -11.92
N PHE A 207 3.25 17.69 -11.11
CA PHE A 207 3.58 16.36 -10.65
C PHE A 207 2.41 15.68 -9.92
N MET A 208 1.81 16.39 -8.97
CA MET A 208 0.63 15.92 -8.24
C MET A 208 -0.55 15.68 -9.19
N ILE A 209 -0.85 16.64 -10.08
CA ILE A 209 -1.96 16.53 -11.03
C ILE A 209 -1.74 15.38 -12.02
N VAL A 210 -0.53 15.17 -12.53
CA VAL A 210 -0.21 14.05 -13.43
C VAL A 210 -0.43 12.72 -12.72
N HIS A 211 0.04 12.57 -11.47
CA HIS A 211 -0.24 11.37 -10.68
C HIS A 211 -1.74 11.11 -10.50
N TYR A 212 -2.51 12.17 -10.26
CA TYR A 212 -3.96 12.07 -10.17
C TYR A 212 -4.59 11.64 -11.50
N LEU A 213 -4.24 12.28 -12.62
CA LEU A 213 -4.76 11.92 -13.94
C LEU A 213 -4.52 10.43 -14.27
N MET A 214 -3.30 9.96 -14.03
CA MET A 214 -2.90 8.57 -14.23
C MET A 214 -3.67 7.59 -13.34
N ARG A 215 -4.05 8.00 -12.12
CA ARG A 215 -4.70 7.12 -11.14
C ARG A 215 -6.23 7.24 -11.15
N SER A 216 -6.79 8.31 -11.70
CA SER A 216 -8.22 8.50 -11.89
C SER A 216 -8.73 7.94 -13.23
N GLN A 217 -7.89 7.25 -14.00
CA GLN A 217 -8.19 6.68 -15.32
C GLN A 217 -8.68 7.71 -16.34
N LEU A 218 -8.23 8.96 -16.22
CA LEU A 218 -8.53 9.99 -17.23
C LEU A 218 -7.60 9.90 -18.45
N VAL A 219 -6.49 9.18 -18.31
CA VAL A 219 -5.43 9.00 -19.31
C VAL A 219 -4.79 7.62 -19.16
N TYR A 220 -4.09 7.18 -20.20
CA TYR A 220 -3.46 5.86 -20.23
C TYR A 220 -1.92 5.89 -20.28
N SER A 221 -1.31 7.07 -20.36
CA SER A 221 0.16 7.23 -20.38
C SER A 221 0.63 8.51 -19.68
N VAL A 222 1.86 8.48 -19.17
CA VAL A 222 2.51 9.66 -18.56
C VAL A 222 2.63 10.79 -19.58
N THR A 223 2.93 10.46 -20.83
CA THR A 223 3.06 11.44 -21.93
C THR A 223 1.76 12.22 -22.14
N GLU A 224 0.62 11.54 -22.21
CA GLU A 224 -0.69 12.16 -22.37
C GLU A 224 -1.03 13.05 -21.16
N ALA A 225 -0.78 12.56 -19.95
CA ALA A 225 -1.00 13.32 -18.72
C ALA A 225 -0.17 14.63 -18.69
N LEU A 226 1.10 14.55 -19.09
CA LEU A 226 2.00 15.71 -19.20
C LEU A 226 1.49 16.72 -20.22
N GLN A 227 1.00 16.26 -21.38
CA GLN A 227 0.44 17.13 -22.42
C GLN A 227 -0.84 17.85 -21.97
N ILE A 228 -1.74 17.16 -21.27
CA ILE A 228 -2.94 17.76 -20.67
C ILE A 228 -2.54 18.87 -19.69
N PHE A 229 -1.60 18.59 -18.79
CA PHE A 229 -1.14 19.59 -17.82
C PHE A 229 -0.43 20.77 -18.50
N ALA A 230 0.45 20.51 -19.48
CA ALA A 230 1.16 21.55 -20.21
C ALA A 230 0.22 22.46 -21.01
N SER A 231 -0.83 21.89 -21.60
CA SER A 231 -1.87 22.65 -22.32
C SER A 231 -2.68 23.53 -21.37
N ALA A 232 -3.04 23.01 -20.20
CA ALA A 232 -3.79 23.75 -19.20
C ALA A 232 -2.92 24.83 -18.49
N ARG A 233 -1.64 24.56 -18.28
CA ARG A 233 -0.71 25.42 -17.53
C ARG A 233 0.63 25.54 -18.26
N PRO A 234 0.73 26.27 -19.38
CA PRO A 234 1.97 26.40 -20.15
C PRO A 234 3.12 26.98 -19.32
N PRO A 235 4.37 26.48 -19.48
CA PRO A 235 4.78 25.42 -20.40
C PRO A 235 4.58 23.99 -19.85
N GLY A 236 3.95 23.83 -18.70
CA GLY A 236 3.86 22.58 -17.96
C GLY A 236 4.92 22.47 -16.86
N ILE A 237 5.41 21.25 -16.65
CA ILE A 237 6.56 20.95 -15.79
C ILE A 237 7.81 21.27 -16.60
N TYR A 238 8.69 22.13 -16.08
CA TYR A 238 9.92 22.59 -16.74
C TYR A 238 11.19 22.12 -16.00
N LYS A 239 11.04 21.12 -15.13
CA LYS A 239 12.13 20.48 -14.38
C LYS A 239 12.24 19.02 -14.81
N GLU A 240 13.42 18.63 -15.29
CA GLU A 240 13.69 17.33 -15.89
C GLU A 240 13.56 16.16 -14.88
N ASP A 241 14.04 16.36 -13.66
CA ASP A 241 13.93 15.41 -12.53
C ASP A 241 12.47 15.03 -12.24
N TYR A 242 11.54 15.98 -12.35
CA TYR A 242 10.11 15.74 -12.16
C TYR A 242 9.51 14.86 -13.27
N ILE A 243 9.89 15.12 -14.53
CA ILE A 243 9.41 14.34 -15.68
C ILE A 243 9.97 12.92 -15.61
N GLN A 244 11.27 12.77 -15.33
CA GLN A 244 11.91 11.48 -15.20
C GLN A 244 11.30 10.65 -14.06
N ALA A 245 11.02 11.28 -12.91
CA ALA A 245 10.37 10.62 -11.78
C ALA A 245 8.99 10.06 -12.12
N LEU A 246 8.20 10.75 -12.95
CA LEU A 246 6.90 10.26 -13.39
C LEU A 246 7.03 9.01 -14.27
N TYR A 247 7.91 9.02 -15.27
CA TYR A 247 8.14 7.85 -16.13
C TYR A 247 8.69 6.66 -15.34
N THR A 248 9.65 6.90 -14.44
CA THR A 248 10.20 5.87 -13.55
C THR A 248 9.11 5.28 -12.66
N PHE A 249 8.31 6.10 -11.99
CA PHE A 249 7.23 5.62 -11.11
C PHE A 249 6.23 4.75 -11.87
N TYR A 250 5.78 5.16 -13.06
CA TYR A 250 4.79 4.38 -13.83
C TYR A 250 5.40 3.23 -14.65
N HIS A 251 6.71 2.96 -14.51
CA HIS A 251 7.46 1.98 -15.30
C HIS A 251 7.27 2.20 -16.81
N GLU A 252 7.13 3.45 -17.25
CA GLU A 252 6.97 3.80 -18.65
C GLU A 252 8.31 4.22 -19.26
N THR A 253 8.56 3.84 -20.52
CA THR A 253 9.73 4.32 -21.25
C THR A 253 9.41 5.70 -21.81
N ARG A 254 10.20 6.72 -21.45
CA ARG A 254 10.05 8.06 -22.02
C ARG A 254 10.33 8.04 -23.52
N PRO A 255 9.39 8.51 -24.37
CA PRO A 255 9.64 8.65 -25.80
C PRO A 255 10.62 9.78 -26.12
N ASP A 256 11.46 9.62 -27.14
CA ASP A 256 12.50 10.58 -27.53
C ASP A 256 11.95 11.98 -27.89
N TYR A 257 10.72 12.05 -28.39
CA TYR A 257 10.07 13.32 -28.75
C TYR A 257 9.57 14.12 -27.54
N VAL A 258 9.52 13.53 -26.35
CA VAL A 258 9.10 14.22 -25.12
C VAL A 258 10.30 14.97 -24.56
N VAL A 259 10.34 16.28 -24.81
CA VAL A 259 11.42 17.18 -24.34
C VAL A 259 10.94 18.00 -23.16
N CYS A 260 11.80 18.16 -22.14
CA CYS A 260 11.50 19.06 -21.03
C CYS A 260 11.55 20.52 -21.51
N PRO A 261 10.48 21.31 -21.26
CA PRO A 261 10.48 22.73 -21.56
C PRO A 261 11.61 23.47 -20.83
N SER A 262 12.19 24.47 -21.48
CA SER A 262 13.19 25.32 -20.84
C SER A 262 12.60 26.12 -19.67
N THR A 263 13.37 26.36 -18.62
CA THR A 263 12.99 27.22 -17.49
C THR A 263 12.42 28.55 -17.98
N PRO A 264 11.22 28.99 -17.55
CA PRO A 264 10.61 30.24 -18.02
C PRO A 264 11.39 31.50 -17.64
N ASP A 265 11.28 32.56 -18.45
CA ASP A 265 12.06 33.81 -18.27
C ASP A 265 11.78 34.51 -16.93
N TRP A 266 10.52 34.49 -16.44
CA TRP A 266 10.16 35.02 -15.12
C TRP A 266 10.87 34.33 -13.95
N LYS A 267 11.55 33.21 -14.21
CA LYS A 267 12.38 32.48 -13.26
C LYS A 267 13.89 32.62 -13.53
N ARG A 268 14.31 33.07 -14.73
CA ARG A 268 15.72 33.12 -15.20
C ARG A 268 16.53 34.32 -14.68
N ASP A 269 15.90 35.49 -14.46
CA ASP A 269 16.60 36.76 -14.17
C ASP A 269 17.18 36.92 -12.75
N SER A 270 17.66 35.83 -12.18
CA SER A 270 18.20 35.80 -10.82
C SER A 270 19.54 35.09 -10.83
N GLY A 271 20.62 35.88 -10.88
CA GLY A 271 21.98 35.40 -10.70
C GLY A 271 22.17 34.66 -9.37
N ASP A 272 23.11 33.72 -9.41
CA ASP A 272 23.46 32.71 -8.41
C ASP A 272 22.40 31.64 -8.16
N ASP A 273 22.30 30.71 -9.10
CA ASP A 273 22.38 29.31 -8.69
C ASP A 273 23.79 28.83 -9.11
N ASP A 274 24.63 28.59 -8.11
CA ASP A 274 25.78 27.70 -8.18
C ASP A 274 25.24 26.36 -8.68
N ASP A 275 25.20 26.21 -9.99
CA ASP A 275 24.80 25.01 -10.72
C ASP A 275 25.82 23.92 -10.42
N GLY A 276 25.72 23.37 -9.21
CA GLY A 276 26.41 22.19 -8.79
C GLY A 276 26.09 21.09 -9.79
N VAL A 277 27.09 20.77 -10.61
CA VAL A 277 27.38 19.52 -11.31
C VAL A 277 26.13 18.71 -11.68
N VAL A 278 25.94 18.49 -12.99
CA VAL A 278 25.15 17.36 -13.52
C VAL A 278 25.65 16.09 -12.83
N ILE A 279 25.01 15.70 -11.73
CA ILE A 279 25.23 14.39 -11.17
C ILE A 279 24.52 13.47 -12.17
N ALA A 280 25.34 12.77 -12.97
CA ALA A 280 24.93 11.62 -13.76
C ALA A 280 23.88 10.83 -12.97
N PRO A 281 22.78 10.38 -13.59
CA PRO A 281 21.54 10.02 -12.92
C PRO A 281 21.83 9.19 -11.66
N LEU A 282 21.82 9.85 -10.51
CA LEU A 282 21.60 9.19 -9.25
C LEU A 282 20.17 8.72 -9.38
N LEU A 283 20.06 7.46 -9.77
CA LEU A 283 18.92 6.58 -9.59
C LEU A 283 17.99 7.22 -8.55
N LEU A 284 16.85 7.71 -9.03
CA LEU A 284 15.70 7.96 -8.17
C LEU A 284 15.63 6.78 -7.25
N GLN A 285 15.95 7.03 -5.99
CA GLN A 285 15.94 6.10 -4.87
C GLN A 285 15.33 4.77 -5.30
N GLU A 286 16.20 3.87 -5.81
CA GLU A 286 16.13 2.51 -5.34
C GLU A 286 15.94 2.69 -3.84
N GLU A 287 14.80 2.23 -3.32
CA GLU A 287 14.58 2.18 -1.88
C GLU A 287 15.92 1.91 -1.23
N ASP A 288 16.40 2.84 -0.40
CA ASP A 288 17.66 2.78 0.34
C ASP A 288 17.64 1.51 1.21
N ASN A 289 17.94 0.41 0.55
CA ASN A 289 18.11 -0.97 0.98
C ASN A 289 18.70 -1.84 -0.14
N VAL A 290 19.07 -1.30 -1.31
CA VAL A 290 20.13 -1.93 -2.14
C VAL A 290 21.50 -1.50 -1.61
N GLN A 291 21.71 -1.73 -0.32
CA GLN A 291 22.99 -2.32 0.08
C GLN A 291 23.11 -3.66 -0.68
N ASN A 292 24.28 -4.27 -0.75
CA ASN A 292 24.40 -5.70 -1.09
C ASN A 292 23.72 -6.61 -0.03
N GLY A 293 22.48 -6.29 0.36
CA GLY A 293 21.66 -6.98 1.33
C GLY A 293 20.85 -8.04 0.62
N LEU A 294 20.90 -9.25 1.18
CA LEU A 294 19.99 -10.32 0.82
C LEU A 294 18.57 -9.83 1.06
N LEU A 295 17.68 -10.05 0.08
CA LEU A 295 16.26 -9.76 0.24
C LEU A 295 15.74 -10.55 1.44
N SER A 296 14.92 -9.89 2.27
CA SER A 296 14.27 -10.53 3.42
C SER A 296 12.76 -10.63 3.22
N ASN A 297 12.19 -11.70 3.76
CA ASN A 297 10.73 -11.86 3.89
C ASN A 297 10.13 -10.82 4.85
N ASP A 298 10.93 -10.24 5.74
CA ASP A 298 10.51 -9.20 6.70
C ASP A 298 10.56 -7.78 6.10
N ASP A 299 11.02 -7.64 4.85
CA ASP A 299 11.09 -6.34 4.19
C ASP A 299 9.70 -5.74 4.01
N VAL A 300 9.59 -4.45 4.33
CA VAL A 300 8.34 -3.71 4.26
C VAL A 300 8.11 -3.23 2.83
N LEU A 301 7.18 -3.86 2.12
CA LEU A 301 6.92 -3.57 0.71
C LEU A 301 5.83 -2.51 0.52
N GLY A 302 6.13 -1.51 -0.30
CA GLY A 302 5.17 -0.52 -0.79
C GLY A 302 4.96 0.70 0.10
N ASP A 303 4.30 1.69 -0.47
CA ASP A 303 4.12 3.01 0.12
C ASP A 303 3.04 3.02 1.20
N VAL A 304 3.20 3.93 2.16
CA VAL A 304 2.20 4.19 3.18
C VAL A 304 0.91 4.73 2.54
N VAL A 305 -0.22 4.21 3.01
CA VAL A 305 -1.57 4.66 2.64
C VAL A 305 -2.12 5.51 3.78
N PRO A 306 -2.74 6.68 3.52
CA PRO A 306 -3.36 7.51 4.55
C PRO A 306 -4.35 6.73 5.41
N PHE A 307 -4.37 6.98 6.72
CA PHE A 307 -5.19 6.22 7.67
C PHE A 307 -6.68 6.18 7.30
N GLU A 308 -7.26 7.32 6.91
CA GLU A 308 -8.67 7.41 6.51
C GLU A 308 -8.98 6.57 5.27
N GLN A 309 -8.03 6.49 4.33
CA GLN A 309 -8.14 5.62 3.16
C GLN A 309 -8.09 4.14 3.57
N GLN A 310 -7.14 3.76 4.44
CA GLN A 310 -7.06 2.38 4.94
C GLN A 310 -8.32 1.97 5.68
N ASP A 311 -8.86 2.84 6.53
CA ASP A 311 -10.06 2.56 7.32
C ASP A 311 -11.28 2.30 6.43
N ARG A 312 -11.46 3.13 5.39
CA ARG A 312 -12.49 2.91 4.37
C ARG A 312 -12.27 1.61 3.59
N MET A 313 -11.02 1.32 3.20
CA MET A 313 -10.68 0.05 2.53
C MET A 313 -11.01 -1.17 3.39
N ARG A 314 -10.74 -1.12 4.71
CA ARG A 314 -11.14 -2.20 5.64
C ARG A 314 -12.65 -2.40 5.66
N TYR A 315 -13.41 -1.30 5.76
CA TYR A 315 -14.87 -1.35 5.73
C TYR A 315 -15.40 -1.95 4.43
N ASP A 316 -14.88 -1.51 3.28
CA ASP A 316 -15.30 -2.00 1.97
C ASP A 316 -14.91 -3.47 1.76
N CYS A 317 -13.74 -3.93 2.23
CA CYS A 317 -13.37 -5.34 2.25
C CYS A 317 -14.35 -6.18 3.10
N TYR A 318 -14.76 -5.68 4.26
CA TYR A 318 -15.76 -6.35 5.11
C TYR A 318 -17.11 -6.47 4.41
N ARG A 319 -17.58 -5.38 3.78
CA ARG A 319 -18.83 -5.37 3.02
C ARG A 319 -18.77 -6.37 1.86
N MET A 320 -17.67 -6.36 1.10
CA MET A 320 -17.47 -7.25 -0.04
C MET A 320 -17.45 -8.73 0.38
N LEU A 321 -16.81 -9.05 1.50
CA LEU A 321 -16.77 -10.40 2.06
C LEU A 321 -18.01 -10.77 2.91
N LYS A 322 -19.05 -9.91 2.92
CA LYS A 322 -20.29 -10.11 3.68
C LYS A 322 -20.05 -10.39 5.17
N LEU A 323 -19.05 -9.73 5.76
CA LEU A 323 -18.67 -9.92 7.16
C LEU A 323 -19.41 -8.97 8.09
N ASN A 324 -19.91 -9.51 9.19
CA ASN A 324 -20.52 -8.71 10.26
C ASN A 324 -19.43 -8.09 11.15
N PRO A 325 -19.37 -6.76 11.27
CA PRO A 325 -18.48 -6.08 12.22
C PRO A 325 -19.05 -6.21 13.64
N GLN A 326 -18.76 -7.32 14.33
CA GLN A 326 -19.08 -7.48 15.76
C GLN A 326 -18.22 -6.54 16.64
N GLU A 327 -18.30 -6.64 17.97
CA GLU A 327 -17.69 -5.80 19.04
C GLU A 327 -16.30 -5.15 18.80
N LYS A 328 -15.46 -5.66 17.89
CA LYS A 328 -14.14 -5.09 17.53
C LYS A 328 -14.12 -4.34 16.18
N GLY A 329 -15.28 -4.06 15.60
CA GLY A 329 -15.43 -3.40 14.30
C GLY A 329 -14.84 -4.21 13.13
N TYR A 330 -14.43 -3.51 12.08
CA TYR A 330 -13.82 -4.05 10.86
C TYR A 330 -12.28 -4.01 10.89
N SER A 331 -11.68 -4.05 12.08
CA SER A 331 -10.23 -3.98 12.27
C SER A 331 -9.51 -5.32 12.13
N ARG A 332 -10.24 -6.45 12.17
CA ARG A 332 -9.62 -7.78 12.14
C ARG A 332 -9.38 -8.23 10.71
N PHE A 333 -8.20 -8.77 10.44
CA PHE A 333 -7.86 -9.37 9.16
C PHE A 333 -8.85 -10.50 8.78
N PRO A 334 -9.38 -10.50 7.54
CA PRO A 334 -10.42 -11.46 7.13
C PRO A 334 -9.88 -12.73 6.47
N GLY A 335 -8.58 -12.83 6.19
CA GLY A 335 -8.01 -13.98 5.47
C GLY A 335 -8.18 -15.32 6.20
N SER A 336 -8.31 -16.42 5.44
CA SER A 336 -8.46 -17.78 5.98
C SER A 336 -7.20 -18.26 6.70
N HIS A 337 -7.30 -18.97 7.82
CA HIS A 337 -6.18 -19.45 8.61
C HIS A 337 -6.20 -20.98 8.71
N PRO A 338 -5.18 -21.68 8.17
CA PRO A 338 -5.10 -23.13 8.28
C PRO A 338 -4.90 -23.61 9.72
N VAL A 339 -5.53 -24.74 10.05
CA VAL A 339 -5.31 -25.51 11.27
C VAL A 339 -4.26 -26.61 11.06
N SER A 340 -3.47 -26.91 12.09
CA SER A 340 -2.45 -27.96 11.98
C SER A 340 -3.10 -29.34 11.84
N LEU A 341 -2.58 -30.14 10.91
CA LEU A 341 -2.95 -31.53 10.74
C LEU A 341 -2.56 -32.31 12.00
N ASN A 342 -3.51 -33.04 12.56
CA ASN A 342 -3.36 -33.90 13.71
C ASN A 342 -4.12 -35.20 13.47
N ARG A 343 -3.97 -36.19 14.35
CA ARG A 343 -4.59 -37.50 14.17
C ARG A 343 -6.12 -37.46 14.17
N GLU A 344 -6.71 -36.49 14.87
CA GLU A 344 -8.18 -36.33 14.95
C GLU A 344 -8.75 -35.79 13.64
N ASN A 345 -8.13 -34.75 13.07
CA ASN A 345 -8.62 -34.09 11.85
C ASN A 345 -8.07 -34.71 10.56
N LEU A 346 -7.11 -35.64 10.63
CA LEU A 346 -6.67 -36.46 9.48
C LEU A 346 -7.85 -37.18 8.80
N GLN A 347 -8.87 -37.56 9.56
CA GLN A 347 -10.09 -38.18 9.03
C GLN A 347 -10.81 -37.29 8.02
N LEU A 348 -10.65 -35.97 8.07
CA LEU A 348 -11.23 -35.06 7.08
C LEU A 348 -10.73 -35.37 5.67
N LEU A 349 -9.47 -35.79 5.52
CA LEU A 349 -8.90 -36.18 4.23
C LEU A 349 -9.61 -37.40 3.63
N ARG A 350 -10.22 -38.27 4.46
CA ARG A 350 -11.05 -39.40 4.02
C ARG A 350 -12.47 -39.00 3.66
N GLN A 351 -12.97 -37.92 4.25
CA GLN A 351 -14.38 -37.49 4.16
C GLN A 351 -14.63 -36.49 3.02
N LYS A 352 -13.62 -35.69 2.66
CA LYS A 352 -13.72 -34.70 1.57
C LYS A 352 -12.65 -34.94 0.51
N TYR A 353 -12.88 -34.41 -0.68
CA TYR A 353 -11.93 -34.46 -1.79
C TYR A 353 -10.94 -33.30 -1.69
N TYR A 354 -9.70 -33.58 -1.31
CA TYR A 354 -8.65 -32.60 -1.11
C TYR A 354 -7.66 -32.52 -2.28
N TYR A 355 -7.15 -31.31 -2.47
CA TYR A 355 -5.94 -31.02 -3.21
C TYR A 355 -4.85 -30.57 -2.25
N THR A 356 -3.60 -30.65 -2.70
CA THR A 356 -2.43 -30.29 -1.90
C THR A 356 -1.53 -29.32 -2.65
N THR A 357 -0.83 -28.47 -1.91
CA THR A 357 0.26 -27.63 -2.41
C THR A 357 1.37 -27.58 -1.37
N TRP A 358 2.54 -27.10 -1.75
CA TRP A 358 3.63 -26.89 -0.79
C TRP A 358 3.31 -25.69 0.10
N LYS A 359 3.66 -25.82 1.38
CA LYS A 359 3.66 -24.70 2.29
C LYS A 359 4.96 -23.93 2.07
N ALA A 360 4.87 -22.75 1.45
CA ALA A 360 6.07 -21.95 1.21
C ALA A 360 6.49 -21.25 2.51
N ASP A 361 7.78 -20.96 2.64
CA ASP A 361 8.26 -20.05 3.68
C ASP A 361 8.33 -18.63 3.12
N GLY A 362 7.24 -17.91 3.29
CA GLY A 362 7.08 -16.55 2.78
C GLY A 362 6.16 -15.70 3.64
N THR A 363 6.06 -14.42 3.27
CA THR A 363 5.19 -13.47 3.96
C THR A 363 3.83 -13.45 3.29
N ARG A 364 2.81 -13.85 4.05
CA ARG A 364 1.43 -13.83 3.58
C ARG A 364 0.96 -12.39 3.38
N TYR A 365 0.42 -12.12 2.19
CA TYR A 365 -0.31 -10.90 1.89
C TYR A 365 -1.62 -11.25 1.20
N MET A 366 -2.69 -10.55 1.55
CA MET A 366 -3.80 -10.39 0.61
C MET A 366 -3.45 -9.24 -0.34
N MET A 367 -4.01 -9.25 -1.55
CA MET A 367 -3.82 -8.19 -2.53
C MET A 367 -5.16 -7.67 -2.99
N LEU A 368 -5.38 -6.37 -2.81
CA LEU A 368 -6.54 -5.65 -3.31
C LEU A 368 -6.12 -4.83 -4.53
N ILE A 369 -6.76 -5.09 -5.67
CA ILE A 369 -6.53 -4.35 -6.92
C ILE A 369 -7.74 -3.44 -7.15
N THR A 370 -7.50 -2.13 -7.25
CA THR A 370 -8.50 -1.10 -7.50
C THR A 370 -8.16 -0.32 -8.76
N CYS A 371 -9.05 0.60 -9.14
CA CYS A 371 -8.87 1.48 -10.29
C CYS A 371 -7.63 2.39 -10.19
N ASP A 372 -7.25 2.76 -8.96
CA ASP A 372 -6.21 3.75 -8.66
C ASP A 372 -4.85 3.14 -8.24
N GLY A 373 -4.81 1.82 -8.08
CA GLY A 373 -3.58 1.09 -7.77
C GLY A 373 -3.79 -0.33 -7.25
N CYS A 374 -2.67 -0.94 -6.85
CA CYS A 374 -2.63 -2.23 -6.17
C CYS A 374 -2.22 -2.02 -4.71
N TYR A 375 -2.78 -2.82 -3.81
CA TYR A 375 -2.55 -2.72 -2.37
C TYR A 375 -2.24 -4.10 -1.79
N LEU A 376 -1.09 -4.21 -1.12
CA LEU A 376 -0.78 -5.37 -0.27
C LEU A 376 -1.41 -5.15 1.11
N ILE A 377 -1.97 -6.23 1.64
CA ILE A 377 -2.69 -6.26 2.90
C ILE A 377 -2.01 -7.31 3.78
N ASP A 378 -1.38 -6.86 4.86
CA ASP A 378 -0.70 -7.75 5.79
C ASP A 378 -1.67 -8.40 6.81
N ARG A 379 -1.13 -9.24 7.70
CA ARG A 379 -1.90 -9.91 8.76
C ARG A 379 -2.44 -8.96 9.84
N ASN A 380 -1.89 -7.75 9.95
CA ASN A 380 -2.38 -6.70 10.85
C ASN A 380 -3.51 -5.88 10.19
N PHE A 381 -3.89 -6.24 8.97
CA PHE A 381 -4.87 -5.53 8.16
C PHE A 381 -4.44 -4.09 7.85
N CYS A 382 -3.13 -3.90 7.66
CA CYS A 382 -2.52 -2.68 7.16
C CYS A 382 -2.37 -2.75 5.64
N PHE A 383 -2.63 -1.62 4.97
CA PHE A 383 -2.58 -1.51 3.52
C PHE A 383 -1.33 -0.74 3.11
N ARG A 384 -0.60 -1.29 2.15
CA ARG A 384 0.53 -0.61 1.49
C ARG A 384 0.32 -0.60 0.00
N ARG A 385 0.55 0.55 -0.61
CA ARG A 385 0.36 0.73 -2.05
C ARG A 385 1.56 0.17 -2.80
N ILE A 386 1.30 -0.58 -3.86
CA ILE A 386 2.29 -1.09 -4.79
C ILE A 386 2.00 -0.59 -6.19
N GLN A 387 3.06 -0.16 -6.88
CA GLN A 387 2.98 0.27 -8.26
C GLN A 387 3.17 -0.91 -9.21
N MET A 388 2.04 -1.49 -9.64
CA MET A 388 2.00 -2.63 -10.56
C MET A 388 0.76 -2.55 -11.45
N ARG A 389 0.84 -3.17 -12.63
CA ARG A 389 -0.22 -3.06 -13.65
C ARG A 389 -1.01 -4.36 -13.81
N PHE A 390 -2.31 -4.32 -13.51
CA PHE A 390 -3.20 -5.48 -13.60
C PHE A 390 -4.34 -5.23 -14.61
N PRO A 391 -4.15 -5.55 -15.90
CA PRO A 391 -5.20 -5.40 -16.91
C PRO A 391 -6.31 -6.42 -16.68
N SER A 392 -7.56 -5.98 -16.77
CA SER A 392 -8.74 -6.84 -16.75
C SER A 392 -8.86 -7.64 -18.04
N LYS A 393 -9.68 -8.67 -18.02
CA LYS A 393 -10.09 -9.40 -19.24
C LYS A 393 -10.97 -8.55 -20.15
N GLN A 394 -11.72 -7.61 -19.59
CA GLN A 394 -12.64 -6.75 -20.34
C GLN A 394 -11.85 -5.69 -21.11
N THR A 395 -12.16 -5.57 -22.40
CA THR A 395 -11.65 -4.50 -23.28
C THR A 395 -12.69 -3.41 -23.38
N ASN A 396 -12.28 -2.16 -23.19
CA ASN A 396 -13.14 -1.02 -23.43
C ASN A 396 -13.31 -0.74 -24.94
N GLU A 397 -14.20 0.20 -25.27
CA GLU A 397 -14.52 0.60 -26.65
C GLU A 397 -13.29 1.10 -27.44
N ALA A 398 -12.25 1.57 -26.74
CA ALA A 398 -10.98 1.99 -27.32
C ALA A 398 -9.96 0.84 -27.51
N GLY A 399 -10.34 -0.41 -27.23
CA GLY A 399 -9.48 -1.59 -27.37
C GLY A 399 -8.42 -1.74 -26.28
N THR A 400 -8.43 -0.87 -25.26
CA THR A 400 -7.56 -0.97 -24.08
C THR A 400 -8.24 -1.78 -22.98
N LYS A 401 -7.45 -2.50 -22.17
CA LYS A 401 -8.00 -3.28 -21.05
C LYS A 401 -8.06 -2.40 -19.82
N ASP A 402 -9.27 -2.18 -19.30
CA ASP A 402 -9.45 -1.46 -18.04
C ASP A 402 -8.75 -2.21 -16.91
N PRO A 403 -8.20 -1.54 -15.89
CA PRO A 403 -7.67 -2.25 -14.74
C PRO A 403 -8.81 -2.88 -13.93
N HIS A 404 -8.48 -3.85 -13.09
CA HIS A 404 -9.46 -4.39 -12.15
C HIS A 404 -10.01 -3.31 -11.20
N TYR A 405 -11.22 -3.53 -10.71
CA TYR A 405 -11.86 -2.62 -9.76
C TYR A 405 -12.42 -3.38 -8.55
N TRP A 406 -11.69 -3.40 -7.43
CA TRP A 406 -11.99 -4.22 -6.25
C TRP A 406 -11.95 -5.73 -6.53
N THR A 407 -10.80 -6.18 -7.00
CA THR A 407 -10.45 -7.60 -7.04
C THR A 407 -9.61 -7.94 -5.82
N LEU A 408 -9.97 -8.99 -5.09
CA LEU A 408 -9.31 -9.38 -3.83
C LEU A 408 -8.74 -10.79 -3.93
N LEU A 409 -7.43 -10.90 -3.73
CA LEU A 409 -6.62 -12.10 -3.86
C LEU A 409 -6.00 -12.47 -2.52
N ASP A 410 -5.79 -13.76 -2.28
CA ASP A 410 -4.99 -14.26 -1.16
C ASP A 410 -3.75 -14.99 -1.68
N GLY A 411 -2.61 -14.70 -1.07
CA GLY A 411 -1.33 -15.15 -1.58
C GLY A 411 -0.19 -15.06 -0.59
N GLU A 412 0.97 -15.44 -1.08
CA GLU A 412 2.20 -15.54 -0.30
C GLU A 412 3.36 -14.95 -1.11
N MET A 413 4.07 -13.99 -0.52
CA MET A 413 5.29 -13.43 -1.09
C MET A 413 6.47 -14.31 -0.70
N VAL A 414 7.16 -14.85 -1.70
CA VAL A 414 8.38 -15.64 -1.54
C VAL A 414 9.56 -14.95 -2.21
N ILE A 415 10.76 -15.35 -1.83
CA ILE A 415 12.01 -14.91 -2.44
C ILE A 415 12.63 -16.10 -3.15
N ASP A 416 12.58 -16.08 -4.48
CA ASP A 416 13.22 -17.08 -5.32
C ASP A 416 14.71 -16.74 -5.42
N THR A 417 15.60 -17.66 -5.05
CA THR A 417 17.04 -17.58 -5.29
C THR A 417 17.39 -18.46 -6.48
N GLN A 418 17.89 -17.86 -7.55
CA GLN A 418 18.31 -18.62 -8.74
C GLN A 418 19.54 -19.48 -8.42
N PRO A 419 19.54 -20.80 -8.73
CA PRO A 419 20.65 -21.68 -8.39
C PRO A 419 22.00 -21.27 -9.01
N ASP A 420 21.98 -20.78 -10.25
CA ASP A 420 23.21 -20.51 -11.02
C ASP A 420 23.78 -19.12 -10.75
N THR A 421 22.91 -18.12 -10.60
CA THR A 421 23.30 -16.70 -10.49
C THR A 421 23.26 -16.17 -9.06
N PHE A 422 22.69 -16.93 -8.12
CA PHE A 422 22.33 -16.50 -6.76
C PHE A 422 21.48 -15.23 -6.72
N LYS A 423 20.92 -14.82 -7.86
CA LYS A 423 20.07 -13.65 -7.95
C LYS A 423 18.75 -13.94 -7.24
N GLN A 424 18.40 -13.06 -6.30
CA GLN A 424 17.13 -13.13 -5.59
C GLN A 424 16.07 -12.29 -6.31
N GLU A 425 14.87 -12.85 -6.45
CA GLU A 425 13.71 -12.16 -7.00
C GLU A 425 12.45 -12.45 -6.17
N ARG A 426 11.69 -11.39 -5.87
CA ARG A 426 10.41 -11.55 -5.19
C ARG A 426 9.34 -12.11 -6.11
N ARG A 427 8.51 -12.99 -5.56
CA ARG A 427 7.37 -13.58 -6.25
C ARG A 427 6.16 -13.68 -5.35
N TYR A 428 5.05 -13.11 -5.81
CA TYR A 428 3.75 -13.27 -5.18
C TYR A 428 3.01 -14.47 -5.79
N LEU A 429 2.81 -15.49 -4.97
CA LEU A 429 2.09 -16.72 -5.28
C LEU A 429 0.64 -16.60 -4.82
N ILE A 430 -0.27 -16.37 -5.77
CA ILE A 430 -1.71 -16.29 -5.51
C ILE A 430 -2.27 -17.70 -5.39
N TYR A 431 -2.87 -18.04 -4.26
CA TYR A 431 -3.45 -19.36 -4.05
C TYR A 431 -4.99 -19.35 -3.98
N ASP A 432 -5.63 -18.21 -3.71
CA ASP A 432 -7.10 -18.08 -3.73
C ASP A 432 -7.55 -16.66 -4.19
N MET A 433 -8.83 -16.54 -4.55
CA MET A 433 -9.46 -15.32 -5.04
C MET A 433 -10.86 -15.21 -4.45
N MET A 434 -11.13 -14.13 -3.71
CA MET A 434 -12.38 -13.97 -2.95
C MET A 434 -13.35 -13.02 -3.63
N ALA A 435 -12.87 -12.11 -4.46
CA ALA A 435 -13.70 -11.19 -5.22
C ALA A 435 -13.05 -10.81 -6.54
N THR A 436 -13.86 -10.59 -7.58
CA THR A 436 -13.44 -10.04 -8.87
C THR A 436 -14.32 -8.85 -9.21
N ASN A 437 -13.72 -7.70 -9.48
CA ASN A 437 -14.43 -6.52 -9.97
C ASN A 437 -15.69 -6.16 -9.12
N GLN A 438 -15.51 -6.02 -7.80
CA GLN A 438 -16.54 -5.81 -6.76
C GLN A 438 -17.46 -7.00 -6.45
N MET A 439 -17.48 -8.03 -7.28
CA MET A 439 -18.36 -9.18 -7.08
C MET A 439 -17.65 -10.22 -6.19
N PRO A 440 -18.21 -10.57 -5.02
CA PRO A 440 -17.69 -11.70 -4.25
C PRO A 440 -17.86 -12.99 -5.04
N ILE A 441 -16.86 -13.87 -4.96
CA ILE A 441 -16.91 -15.17 -5.61
C ILE A 441 -17.41 -16.18 -4.59
N GLU A 442 -18.69 -16.51 -4.71
CA GLU A 442 -19.30 -17.63 -3.99
C GLU A 442 -19.05 -18.93 -4.78
N GLY A 443 -18.75 -20.01 -4.05
CA GLY A 443 -18.58 -21.33 -4.66
C GLY A 443 -17.24 -22.00 -4.33
N PRO A 444 -16.99 -23.17 -4.95
CA PRO A 444 -15.93 -24.09 -4.55
C PRO A 444 -14.52 -23.56 -4.88
N PHE A 445 -13.54 -23.95 -4.07
CA PHE A 445 -12.12 -23.59 -4.26
C PHE A 445 -11.62 -23.85 -5.68
N GLY A 446 -11.96 -25.00 -6.27
CA GLY A 446 -11.53 -25.33 -7.62
C GLY A 446 -12.01 -24.37 -8.71
N GLN A 447 -13.10 -23.63 -8.48
CA GLN A 447 -13.54 -22.55 -9.36
C GLN A 447 -12.73 -21.28 -9.12
N ARG A 448 -12.61 -20.85 -7.86
CA ARG A 448 -11.85 -19.64 -7.47
C ARG A 448 -10.39 -19.71 -7.93
N TRP A 449 -9.76 -20.87 -7.74
CA TRP A 449 -8.40 -21.15 -8.18
C TRP A 449 -8.24 -21.06 -9.71
N LYS A 450 -9.21 -21.54 -10.51
CA LYS A 450 -9.19 -21.37 -11.98
C LYS A 450 -9.42 -19.92 -12.39
N MET A 451 -10.18 -19.16 -11.63
CA MET A 451 -10.40 -17.73 -11.89
C MET A 451 -9.13 -16.90 -11.70
N VAL A 452 -8.25 -17.26 -10.76
CA VAL A 452 -6.92 -16.61 -10.63
C VAL A 452 -6.17 -16.63 -11.96
N GLU A 453 -6.12 -17.79 -12.62
CA GLU A 453 -5.44 -17.92 -13.92
C GLU A 453 -6.10 -17.04 -14.99
N LYS A 454 -7.41 -17.20 -15.16
CA LYS A 454 -8.17 -16.58 -16.26
C LYS A 454 -8.38 -15.09 -16.14
N GLU A 455 -8.60 -14.60 -14.92
CA GLU A 455 -8.96 -13.21 -14.65
C GLU A 455 -7.73 -12.36 -14.32
N VAL A 456 -6.62 -12.94 -13.84
CA VAL A 456 -5.45 -12.16 -13.38
C VAL A 456 -4.18 -12.51 -14.14
N ILE A 457 -3.82 -13.79 -14.24
CA ILE A 457 -2.52 -14.21 -14.80
C ILE A 457 -2.51 -14.12 -16.33
N GLU A 458 -3.52 -14.70 -16.99
CA GLU A 458 -3.64 -14.69 -18.46
C GLU A 458 -3.70 -13.27 -19.02
N PRO A 459 -4.53 -12.33 -18.52
CA PRO A 459 -4.57 -10.96 -19.04
C PRO A 459 -3.22 -10.24 -18.95
N ARG A 460 -2.49 -10.41 -17.83
CA ARG A 460 -1.14 -9.86 -17.65
C ARG A 460 -0.14 -10.45 -18.64
N ASN A 461 -0.14 -11.77 -18.82
CA ASN A 461 0.78 -12.45 -19.73
C ASN A 461 0.52 -12.05 -21.20
N ILE A 462 -0.76 -11.93 -21.57
CA ILE A 462 -1.18 -11.47 -22.90
C ILE A 462 -0.69 -10.04 -23.14
N GLU A 463 -0.96 -9.10 -22.23
CA GLU A 463 -0.51 -7.71 -22.38
C GLU A 463 1.02 -7.61 -22.44
N ARG A 464 1.72 -8.31 -21.54
CA ARG A 464 3.19 -8.37 -21.52
C ARG A 464 3.76 -8.87 -22.85
N HIS A 465 3.16 -9.90 -23.45
CA HIS A 465 3.59 -10.44 -24.75
C HIS A 465 3.36 -9.43 -25.89
N TYR A 466 2.21 -8.75 -25.89
CA TYR A 466 1.94 -7.71 -26.89
C TYR A 466 2.92 -6.53 -26.76
N ILE A 467 3.18 -6.05 -25.55
CA ILE A 467 4.11 -4.94 -25.30
C ILE A 467 5.54 -5.33 -25.69
N HIS A 468 5.97 -6.55 -25.36
CA HIS A 468 7.31 -7.02 -25.73
C HIS A 468 7.54 -7.09 -27.24
N LYS A 469 6.48 -7.33 -28.02
CA LYS A 469 6.53 -7.33 -29.49
C LYS A 469 6.38 -5.92 -30.10
N SER A 470 5.99 -4.93 -29.32
CA SER A 470 5.87 -3.54 -29.80
C SER A 470 7.25 -2.96 -30.11
N SER A 471 7.36 -2.18 -31.18
CA SER A 471 8.58 -1.43 -31.49
C SER A 471 8.89 -0.36 -30.45
N ASN A 472 7.86 0.18 -29.80
CA ASN A 472 7.96 1.16 -28.71
C ASN A 472 7.18 0.63 -27.49
N PRO A 473 7.82 -0.12 -26.58
CA PRO A 473 7.15 -0.66 -25.41
C PRO A 473 6.80 0.47 -24.43
N CYS A 474 5.50 0.72 -24.24
CA CYS A 474 5.03 1.77 -23.36
C CYS A 474 5.25 1.46 -21.86
N TYR A 475 5.23 0.19 -21.46
CA TYR A 475 5.33 -0.24 -20.06
C TYR A 475 6.38 -1.34 -19.86
N ARG A 476 7.11 -1.27 -18.74
CA ARG A 476 8.24 -2.15 -18.39
C ARG A 476 7.88 -3.06 -17.23
N TYR A 477 7.30 -4.22 -17.55
CA TYR A 477 6.99 -5.28 -16.57
C TYR A 477 8.23 -5.75 -15.80
N ASP A 478 9.43 -5.61 -16.36
CA ASP A 478 10.68 -5.99 -15.71
C ASP A 478 11.07 -5.10 -14.52
N LEU A 479 10.52 -3.87 -14.44
CA LEU A 479 10.75 -2.93 -13.34
C LEU A 479 9.74 -3.08 -12.19
N GLU A 480 8.73 -3.93 -12.33
CA GLU A 480 7.80 -4.18 -11.23
C GLU A 480 8.49 -4.81 -10.00
N PRO A 481 8.07 -4.46 -8.78
CA PRO A 481 8.75 -4.86 -7.54
C PRO A 481 8.76 -6.37 -7.29
N PHE A 482 7.86 -7.13 -7.91
CA PHE A 482 7.83 -8.58 -7.83
C PHE A 482 7.06 -9.22 -9.00
N ARG A 483 7.32 -10.51 -9.23
CA ARG A 483 6.57 -11.32 -10.20
C ARG A 483 5.29 -11.86 -9.59
N VAL A 484 4.25 -12.03 -10.40
CA VAL A 484 2.98 -12.63 -9.97
C VAL A 484 2.81 -13.99 -10.64
N ARG A 485 2.44 -15.02 -9.87
CA ARG A 485 2.07 -16.34 -10.38
C ARG A 485 0.90 -16.92 -9.59
N ARG A 486 0.10 -17.76 -10.24
CA ARG A 486 -0.84 -18.65 -9.53
C ARG A 486 -0.03 -19.77 -8.87
N LYS A 487 -0.35 -20.09 -7.62
CA LYS A 487 0.18 -21.25 -6.90
C LYS A 487 -0.52 -22.51 -7.38
N ASP A 488 0.25 -23.51 -7.77
CA ASP A 488 -0.31 -24.78 -8.24
C ASP A 488 -0.78 -25.66 -7.09
N PHE A 489 -1.82 -26.43 -7.36
CA PHE A 489 -2.40 -27.43 -6.46
C PHE A 489 -2.49 -28.74 -7.23
N TRP A 490 -2.21 -29.84 -6.54
CA TRP A 490 -2.17 -31.18 -7.11
C TRP A 490 -3.04 -32.15 -6.33
N LEU A 491 -3.33 -33.28 -6.96
CA LEU A 491 -4.06 -34.39 -6.35
C LEU A 491 -3.24 -35.03 -5.23
N LEU A 492 -3.92 -35.58 -4.20
CA LEU A 492 -3.23 -36.26 -3.10
C LEU A 492 -2.36 -37.44 -3.56
N SER A 493 -2.71 -38.10 -4.66
CA SER A 493 -1.91 -39.17 -5.26
C SER A 493 -0.53 -38.73 -5.75
N THR A 494 -0.28 -37.41 -5.84
CA THR A 494 1.00 -36.85 -6.29
C THR A 494 1.89 -36.37 -5.14
N VAL A 495 1.44 -36.47 -3.88
CA VAL A 495 2.16 -35.94 -2.71
C VAL A 495 3.57 -36.52 -2.60
N THR A 496 3.77 -37.81 -2.89
CA THR A 496 5.10 -38.42 -2.90
C THR A 496 6.06 -37.71 -3.86
N LYS A 497 5.60 -37.35 -5.07
CA LYS A 497 6.41 -36.60 -6.03
C LYS A 497 6.60 -35.16 -5.59
N LEU A 498 5.57 -34.56 -4.98
CA LEU A 498 5.63 -33.20 -4.48
C LEU A 498 6.73 -33.05 -3.42
N LEU A 499 6.78 -33.97 -2.45
CA LEU A 499 7.78 -33.99 -1.37
C LEU A 499 9.18 -34.37 -1.87
N LYS A 500 9.30 -35.44 -2.68
CA LYS A 500 10.62 -36.01 -3.04
C LYS A 500 11.27 -35.39 -4.27
N GLU A 501 10.48 -34.79 -5.17
CA GLU A 501 11.00 -34.27 -6.45
C GLU A 501 10.78 -32.78 -6.64
N PHE A 502 9.61 -32.24 -6.29
CA PHE A 502 9.26 -30.84 -6.58
C PHE A 502 9.80 -29.86 -5.53
N ILE A 503 9.49 -30.08 -4.25
CA ILE A 503 9.91 -29.21 -3.14
C ILE A 503 11.44 -29.02 -3.11
N PRO A 504 12.28 -30.08 -3.23
CA PRO A 504 13.73 -29.92 -3.24
C PRO A 504 14.29 -29.13 -4.44
N LYS A 505 13.49 -28.94 -5.50
CA LYS A 505 13.86 -28.17 -6.71
C LYS A 505 13.31 -26.75 -6.69
N LEU A 506 12.56 -26.36 -5.66
CA LEU A 506 12.03 -25.01 -5.56
C LEU A 506 13.16 -24.00 -5.36
N PRO A 507 13.08 -22.81 -5.99
CA PRO A 507 14.05 -21.74 -5.78
C PRO A 507 13.83 -21.00 -4.45
N HIS A 508 12.84 -21.40 -3.65
CA HIS A 508 12.51 -20.83 -2.35
C HIS A 508 12.24 -21.94 -1.34
N GLU A 509 12.35 -21.63 -0.06
CA GLU A 509 12.14 -22.59 1.02
C GLU A 509 10.65 -22.98 1.16
N ALA A 510 10.44 -24.21 1.62
CA ALA A 510 9.13 -24.76 1.90
C ALA A 510 9.20 -25.63 3.15
N ASP A 511 8.27 -25.45 4.09
CA ASP A 511 8.30 -26.09 5.41
C ASP A 511 7.20 -27.15 5.60
N GLY A 512 6.53 -27.55 4.52
CA GLY A 512 5.56 -28.64 4.54
C GLY A 512 4.51 -28.57 3.44
N LEU A 513 3.26 -28.91 3.77
CA LEU A 513 2.13 -29.03 2.85
C LEU A 513 0.90 -28.29 3.36
N ILE A 514 0.09 -27.81 2.43
CA ILE A 514 -1.27 -27.30 2.67
C ILE A 514 -2.25 -28.24 1.97
N PHE A 515 -3.33 -28.62 2.65
CA PHE A 515 -4.43 -29.39 2.11
C PHE A 515 -5.68 -28.51 2.07
N GLN A 516 -6.23 -28.32 0.87
CA GLN A 516 -7.42 -27.53 0.61
C GLN A 516 -8.52 -28.42 0.00
N GLY A 517 -9.71 -28.42 0.58
CA GLY A 517 -10.85 -29.13 0.01
C GLY A 517 -11.25 -28.49 -1.33
N TRP A 518 -11.36 -29.32 -2.38
CA TRP A 518 -11.59 -28.84 -3.75
C TRP A 518 -12.95 -28.18 -3.93
N ASN A 519 -13.95 -28.67 -3.19
CA ASN A 519 -15.32 -28.20 -3.23
C ASN A 519 -15.66 -27.23 -2.09
N ASP A 520 -14.69 -26.87 -1.24
CA ASP A 520 -14.94 -26.02 -0.08
C ASP A 520 -15.09 -24.55 -0.49
N GLU A 521 -16.04 -23.86 0.14
CA GLU A 521 -16.19 -22.41 0.05
C GLU A 521 -15.07 -21.70 0.82
N TYR A 522 -14.86 -20.41 0.54
CA TYR A 522 -13.86 -19.64 1.26
C TYR A 522 -14.35 -19.30 2.66
N VAL A 523 -13.68 -19.82 3.69
CA VAL A 523 -13.98 -19.51 5.09
C VAL A 523 -13.04 -18.41 5.58
N THR A 524 -13.60 -17.32 6.11
CA THR A 524 -12.78 -16.25 6.71
C THR A 524 -12.27 -16.65 8.08
N ARG A 525 -11.06 -16.19 8.44
CA ARG A 525 -10.40 -16.51 9.71
C ARG A 525 -10.14 -18.02 9.82
N THR A 526 -10.23 -18.61 11.02
CA THR A 526 -9.90 -20.02 11.22
C THR A 526 -10.82 -20.93 10.42
N ASP A 527 -10.23 -21.74 9.54
CA ASP A 527 -10.90 -22.74 8.73
C ASP A 527 -10.43 -24.13 9.17
N GLU A 528 -11.33 -24.88 9.82
CA GLU A 528 -11.06 -26.23 10.31
C GLU A 528 -10.92 -27.27 9.19
N SER A 529 -11.35 -26.95 7.96
CA SER A 529 -11.10 -27.78 6.78
C SER A 529 -9.84 -27.41 6.00
N LEU A 530 -9.23 -26.25 6.26
CA LEU A 530 -7.96 -25.90 5.65
C LEU A 530 -6.81 -26.41 6.53
N LEU A 531 -6.11 -27.46 6.09
CA LEU A 531 -5.12 -28.14 6.91
C LEU A 531 -3.70 -27.77 6.49
N LYS A 532 -2.81 -27.59 7.47
CA LYS A 532 -1.36 -27.48 7.24
C LYS A 532 -0.63 -28.62 7.92
N TRP A 533 0.28 -29.24 7.20
CA TRP A 533 1.25 -30.18 7.73
C TRP A 533 2.65 -29.56 7.59
N LYS A 534 3.49 -29.78 8.58
CA LYS A 534 4.89 -29.34 8.58
C LYS A 534 5.79 -30.55 8.81
N PHE A 535 6.99 -30.51 8.28
CA PHE A 535 8.03 -31.47 8.64
C PHE A 535 8.21 -31.46 10.17
N PRO A 536 8.29 -32.62 10.85
CA PRO A 536 8.46 -32.70 12.30
C PRO A 536 9.56 -31.78 12.84
N GLU A 537 10.71 -31.76 12.18
CA GLU A 537 11.89 -30.95 12.47
C GLU A 537 11.68 -29.43 12.28
N MET A 538 10.67 -29.03 11.50
CA MET A 538 10.30 -27.63 11.24
C MET A 538 9.21 -27.11 12.20
N ASN A 539 8.78 -27.93 13.17
CA ASN A 539 7.91 -27.46 14.24
C ASN A 539 8.74 -26.75 15.31
N SER A 540 8.60 -25.42 15.36
CA SER A 540 9.36 -24.57 16.25
C SER A 540 8.48 -23.77 17.21
N VAL A 541 9.08 -23.35 18.32
CA VAL A 541 8.48 -22.43 19.29
C VAL A 541 9.46 -21.30 19.57
N ASP A 542 8.93 -20.07 19.61
CA ASP A 542 9.68 -18.89 19.99
C ASP A 542 9.64 -18.69 21.51
N PHE A 543 10.79 -18.82 22.17
CA PHE A 543 10.94 -18.62 23.61
C PHE A 543 11.74 -17.35 23.89
N ARG A 544 11.46 -16.70 25.01
CA ARG A 544 12.40 -15.75 25.59
C ARG A 544 13.43 -16.57 26.36
N PHE A 545 14.69 -16.42 25.99
CA PHE A 545 15.79 -17.12 26.64
C PHE A 545 16.44 -16.21 27.68
N LYS A 546 16.71 -16.72 28.88
CA LYS A 546 17.53 -16.02 29.88
C LYS A 546 18.51 -17.00 30.51
N VAL A 547 19.71 -16.52 30.75
CA VAL A 547 20.75 -17.22 31.51
C VAL A 547 20.95 -16.44 32.80
N LEU A 548 20.73 -17.08 33.96
CA LEU A 548 20.94 -16.44 35.27
C LEU A 548 22.39 -16.59 35.76
N ASP A 549 22.93 -17.79 35.65
CA ASP A 549 24.30 -18.19 36.03
C ASP A 549 24.89 -19.06 34.90
N GLU A 550 26.22 -19.29 34.84
CA GLU A 550 26.94 -20.04 33.78
C GLU A 550 26.39 -21.46 33.45
N LYS A 551 25.39 -21.96 34.18
CA LYS A 551 24.76 -23.28 33.96
C LYS A 551 23.23 -23.28 33.94
N ARG A 552 22.55 -22.17 34.25
CA ARG A 552 21.08 -22.15 34.41
C ARG A 552 20.40 -21.41 33.28
N GLN A 553 19.92 -22.19 32.33
CA GLN A 553 19.09 -21.74 31.22
C GLN A 553 17.61 -21.70 31.62
N LEU A 554 16.90 -20.64 31.25
CA LEU A 554 15.48 -20.45 31.50
C LEU A 554 14.77 -20.06 30.21
N LEU A 555 13.62 -20.70 29.95
CA LEU A 555 12.75 -20.40 28.82
C LEU A 555 11.43 -19.80 29.31
N PHE A 556 11.02 -18.70 28.69
CA PHE A 556 9.73 -18.07 29.00
C PHE A 556 8.81 -18.03 27.79
N LEU A 557 7.53 -18.29 28.06
CA LEU A 557 6.41 -18.10 27.15
C LEU A 557 5.59 -16.89 27.60
N ASN A 558 4.75 -16.37 26.71
CA ASN A 558 3.78 -15.35 27.06
C ASN A 558 2.48 -16.00 27.57
N GLU A 559 1.94 -15.51 28.69
CA GLU A 559 0.60 -15.85 29.17
C GLU A 559 -0.10 -14.56 29.58
N ARG A 560 -1.03 -14.09 28.72
CA ARG A 560 -1.81 -12.87 28.97
C ARG A 560 -0.95 -11.62 29.19
N GLY A 561 0.13 -11.49 28.42
CA GLY A 561 1.06 -10.34 28.49
C GLY A 561 2.10 -10.43 29.61
N ARG A 562 2.23 -11.57 30.29
CA ARG A 562 3.26 -11.82 31.32
C ARG A 562 4.15 -12.99 30.90
N GLU A 563 5.44 -12.86 31.19
CA GLU A 563 6.41 -13.95 30.99
C GLU A 563 6.17 -15.07 32.00
N LYS A 564 5.90 -16.28 31.50
CA LYS A 564 5.73 -17.50 32.29
C LYS A 564 6.93 -18.41 32.06
N LEU A 565 7.59 -18.79 33.15
CA LEU A 565 8.71 -19.72 33.11
C LEU A 565 8.23 -21.13 32.72
N MET A 566 8.98 -21.77 31.82
CA MET A 566 8.89 -23.19 31.52
C MET A 566 9.86 -23.95 32.44
N GLU A 567 9.32 -24.73 33.37
CA GLU A 567 10.13 -25.55 34.27
C GLU A 567 10.74 -26.75 33.54
N GLY A 568 11.98 -27.10 33.89
CA GLY A 568 12.66 -28.33 33.44
C GLY A 568 13.07 -28.37 31.96
N SER A 569 12.93 -27.28 31.20
CA SER A 569 13.28 -27.24 29.78
C SER A 569 14.66 -26.63 29.56
N GLN A 570 15.51 -27.30 28.78
CA GLN A 570 16.85 -26.82 28.39
C GLN A 570 16.96 -26.64 26.88
N VAL A 571 17.87 -25.76 26.45
CA VAL A 571 18.20 -25.54 25.04
C VAL A 571 19.63 -25.97 24.73
N VAL A 572 19.77 -26.74 23.67
CA VAL A 572 21.06 -27.17 23.13
C VAL A 572 21.40 -26.32 21.90
N PHE A 573 22.57 -25.71 21.92
CA PHE A 573 23.15 -24.93 20.82
C PHE A 573 24.13 -25.81 20.05
N ARG A 574 23.64 -26.45 18.96
CA ARG A 574 24.45 -27.41 18.16
C ARG A 574 25.48 -26.73 17.26
N ASP A 575 25.32 -25.44 17.02
CA ASP A 575 26.23 -24.60 16.26
C ASP A 575 27.50 -24.21 17.05
N GLY A 576 27.60 -24.61 18.32
CA GLY A 576 28.71 -24.26 19.21
C GLY A 576 28.64 -22.82 19.74
N SER A 577 27.53 -22.12 19.51
CA SER A 577 27.36 -20.75 19.99
C SER A 577 27.20 -20.68 21.50
N ASP A 578 27.77 -19.64 22.12
CA ASP A 578 27.68 -19.43 23.57
C ASP A 578 26.25 -18.97 23.96
N PRO A 579 25.53 -19.73 24.81
CA PRO A 579 24.19 -19.37 25.28
C PRO A 579 24.10 -17.97 25.88
N LEU A 580 25.17 -17.45 26.52
CA LEU A 580 25.17 -16.12 27.15
C LEU A 580 24.86 -15.00 26.16
N LEU A 581 25.25 -15.14 24.89
CA LEU A 581 25.02 -14.15 23.82
C LEU A 581 23.54 -13.97 23.46
N TYR A 582 22.69 -14.93 23.84
CA TYR A 582 21.27 -14.97 23.53
C TYR A 582 20.39 -14.63 24.72
N SER A 583 20.97 -14.40 25.91
CA SER A 583 20.22 -14.03 27.10
C SER A 583 19.45 -12.72 26.88
N GLY A 584 18.16 -12.73 27.22
CA GLY A 584 17.21 -11.63 27.00
C GLY A 584 16.57 -11.60 25.61
N LYS A 585 17.05 -12.38 24.64
CA LYS A 585 16.52 -12.38 23.26
C LYS A 585 15.38 -13.40 23.10
N VAL A 586 14.57 -13.22 22.05
CA VAL A 586 13.64 -14.26 21.60
C VAL A 586 14.39 -15.19 20.66
N ILE A 587 14.40 -16.48 20.97
CA ILE A 587 15.02 -17.52 20.14
C ILE A 587 13.94 -18.48 19.65
N GLU A 588 14.11 -18.96 18.42
CA GLU A 588 13.30 -20.02 17.83
C GLU A 588 13.99 -21.36 18.06
N CYS A 589 13.26 -22.32 18.63
CA CYS A 589 13.78 -23.65 18.94
C CYS A 589 12.87 -24.73 18.35
N SER A 590 13.45 -25.82 17.85
CA SER A 590 12.75 -27.06 17.50
C SER A 590 12.89 -28.11 18.60
N TRP A 591 11.99 -29.09 18.64
CA TRP A 591 12.04 -30.17 19.61
C TRP A 591 12.75 -31.40 19.03
N ASP A 592 13.78 -31.89 19.71
CA ASP A 592 14.43 -33.16 19.38
C ASP A 592 13.82 -34.28 20.25
N PHE A 593 13.30 -35.31 19.58
CA PHE A 593 12.65 -36.45 20.25
C PHE A 593 13.63 -37.46 20.83
N GLU A 594 14.83 -37.59 20.26
CA GLU A 594 15.79 -38.60 20.70
C GLU A 594 16.42 -38.19 22.02
N GLU A 595 16.75 -36.91 22.15
CA GLU A 595 17.41 -36.33 23.32
C GLU A 595 16.42 -35.66 24.31
N GLU A 596 15.15 -35.52 23.93
CA GLU A 596 14.10 -34.81 24.69
C GLU A 596 14.51 -33.37 25.09
N VAL A 597 15.13 -32.64 24.17
CA VAL A 597 15.62 -31.26 24.39
C VAL A 597 15.13 -30.30 23.32
N TRP A 598 15.09 -29.01 23.65
CA TRP A 598 14.94 -27.96 22.65
C TRP A 598 16.27 -27.70 21.96
N VAL A 599 16.28 -27.64 20.64
CA VAL A 599 17.46 -27.31 19.83
C VAL A 599 17.31 -25.91 19.30
N TYR A 600 18.32 -25.07 19.52
CA TYR A 600 18.35 -23.71 19.01
C TYR A 600 18.37 -23.70 17.46
N MET A 601 17.53 -22.86 16.85
CA MET A 601 17.53 -22.63 15.40
C MET A 601 18.08 -21.25 15.06
N ARG A 602 17.46 -20.18 15.59
CA ARG A 602 17.85 -18.79 15.27
C ARG A 602 17.35 -17.78 16.30
N VAL A 603 17.88 -16.55 16.24
CA VAL A 603 17.33 -15.39 16.95
C VAL A 603 16.20 -14.76 16.14
N ARG A 604 15.10 -14.40 16.81
CA ARG A 604 13.95 -13.68 16.24
C ARG A 604 14.05 -12.19 16.53
N VAL A 605 14.80 -11.47 15.69
CA VAL A 605 14.94 -10.01 15.79
C VAL A 605 13.65 -9.27 15.44
N ASP A 606 12.76 -9.91 14.68
CA ASP A 606 11.43 -9.44 14.30
C ASP A 606 10.42 -9.46 15.46
N LYS A 607 10.73 -10.18 16.56
CA LYS A 607 9.80 -10.43 17.67
C LYS A 607 10.26 -9.81 18.97
N ASN A 608 9.39 -8.94 19.50
CA ASN A 608 9.56 -8.37 20.83
C ASN A 608 9.00 -9.26 21.95
N THR A 609 8.21 -10.29 21.64
CA THR A 609 7.58 -11.18 22.64
C THR A 609 7.66 -12.65 22.21
N PRO A 610 7.84 -13.59 23.15
CA PRO A 610 7.77 -15.03 22.85
C PRO A 610 6.34 -15.46 22.48
N ASN A 611 6.18 -16.72 22.05
CA ASN A 611 4.85 -17.26 21.74
C ASN A 611 3.93 -17.29 22.97
N GLU A 612 2.64 -17.13 22.72
CA GLU A 612 1.58 -17.37 23.71
C GLU A 612 1.51 -18.85 24.10
N ILE A 613 1.18 -19.14 25.36
CA ILE A 613 1.08 -20.50 25.89
C ILE A 613 0.10 -21.37 25.09
N ASN A 614 -0.94 -20.78 24.50
CA ASN A 614 -1.88 -21.50 23.65
C ASN A 614 -1.26 -21.91 22.30
N THR A 615 -0.38 -21.08 21.74
CA THR A 615 0.40 -21.44 20.54
C THR A 615 1.36 -22.56 20.87
N TYR A 616 2.09 -22.46 21.97
CA TYR A 616 2.97 -23.54 22.47
C TYR A 616 2.21 -24.87 22.62
N ARG A 617 1.05 -24.89 23.28
CA ARG A 617 0.23 -26.11 23.43
C ARG A 617 -0.17 -26.73 22.10
N LYS A 618 -0.50 -25.91 21.09
CA LYS A 618 -0.84 -26.37 19.74
C LYS A 618 0.37 -26.97 19.03
N VAL A 619 1.53 -26.32 19.11
CA VAL A 619 2.78 -26.84 18.54
C VAL A 619 3.18 -28.15 19.22
N MET A 620 3.13 -28.21 20.56
CA MET A 620 3.41 -29.43 21.30
C MET A 620 2.46 -30.58 20.98
N ARG A 621 1.18 -30.29 20.69
CA ARG A 621 0.26 -31.32 20.19
C ARG A 621 0.72 -31.84 18.83
N SER A 622 1.06 -30.96 17.91
CA SER A 622 1.59 -31.31 16.57
C SER A 622 2.86 -32.15 16.66
N ILE A 623 3.76 -31.78 17.57
CA ILE A 623 4.98 -32.52 17.89
C ILE A 623 4.57 -33.92 18.39
N LYS A 624 3.77 -34.02 19.46
CA LYS A 624 3.34 -35.31 20.05
C LYS A 624 2.61 -36.24 19.10
N ASP A 625 1.78 -35.71 18.20
CA ASP A 625 1.07 -36.53 17.20
C ASP A 625 2.05 -37.20 16.22
N ASN A 626 3.23 -36.59 16.05
CA ASN A 626 4.38 -37.02 15.26
C ASN A 626 3.99 -37.65 13.92
N ILE A 627 3.21 -36.90 13.14
CA ILE A 627 2.83 -37.29 11.79
C ILE A 627 4.04 -37.03 10.89
N THR A 628 4.92 -38.02 10.79
CA THR A 628 6.10 -37.97 9.91
C THR A 628 5.70 -38.04 8.44
N GLU A 629 6.66 -37.78 7.53
CA GLU A 629 6.44 -37.98 6.09
C GLU A 629 5.93 -39.39 5.78
N ASP A 630 6.55 -40.43 6.35
CA ASP A 630 6.16 -41.82 6.10
C ASP A 630 4.74 -42.14 6.59
N VAL A 631 4.37 -41.65 7.78
CA VAL A 631 3.01 -41.82 8.32
C VAL A 631 2.00 -41.13 7.40
N LEU A 632 2.28 -39.88 7.00
CA LEU A 632 1.40 -39.13 6.10
C LEU A 632 1.25 -39.84 4.75
N LEU A 633 2.34 -40.28 4.13
CA LEU A 633 2.32 -40.99 2.86
C LEU A 633 1.55 -42.32 2.95
N GLY A 634 1.73 -43.07 4.04
CA GLY A 634 0.99 -44.30 4.30
C GLY A 634 -0.52 -44.07 4.40
N GLU A 635 -0.93 -43.04 5.14
CA GLU A 635 -2.34 -42.66 5.27
C GLU A 635 -2.94 -42.21 3.93
N LEU A 636 -2.22 -41.37 3.19
CA LEU A 636 -2.64 -40.87 1.87
C LEU A 636 -2.79 -41.99 0.86
N HIS A 637 -1.91 -42.99 0.89
CA HIS A 637 -1.97 -44.17 0.01
C HIS A 637 -3.27 -44.96 0.17
N GLU A 638 -3.81 -45.06 1.39
CA GLU A 638 -5.12 -45.66 1.63
C GLU A 638 -6.27 -44.71 1.24
N ILE A 639 -6.14 -43.42 1.53
CA ILE A 639 -7.15 -42.40 1.21
C ILE A 639 -7.43 -42.32 -0.29
N VAL A 640 -6.39 -42.31 -1.14
CA VAL A 640 -6.56 -42.14 -2.59
C VAL A 640 -7.27 -43.33 -3.26
N ARG A 641 -7.38 -44.48 -2.59
CA ARG A 641 -8.14 -45.65 -3.06
C ARG A 641 -9.63 -45.59 -2.75
N LEU A 642 -10.05 -44.65 -1.89
CA LEU A 642 -11.47 -44.50 -1.57
C LEU A 642 -12.26 -44.13 -2.84
N PRO A 643 -13.51 -44.63 -3.00
CA PRO A 643 -14.30 -44.42 -4.21
C PRO A 643 -14.40 -42.95 -4.63
N MET A 644 -14.57 -42.03 -3.67
CA MET A 644 -14.62 -40.58 -3.90
C MET A 644 -13.37 -40.05 -4.61
N TYR A 645 -12.17 -40.49 -4.20
CA TYR A 645 -10.92 -40.07 -4.84
C TYR A 645 -10.72 -40.73 -6.19
N VAL A 646 -11.03 -42.02 -6.32
CA VAL A 646 -10.91 -42.74 -7.60
C VAL A 646 -11.81 -42.10 -8.66
N GLU A 647 -13.05 -41.77 -8.30
CA GLU A 647 -13.99 -41.09 -9.20
C GLU A 647 -13.57 -39.65 -9.51
N GLY A 648 -13.16 -38.88 -8.49
CA GLY A 648 -12.65 -37.52 -8.65
C GLY A 648 -11.46 -37.46 -9.61
N ILE A 649 -10.46 -38.32 -9.39
CA ILE A 649 -9.24 -38.40 -10.23
C ILE A 649 -9.61 -38.77 -11.67
N ARG A 650 -10.56 -39.70 -11.87
CA ARG A 650 -11.04 -40.09 -13.21
C ARG A 650 -11.68 -38.91 -13.94
N ASN A 651 -12.49 -38.11 -13.24
CA ASN A 651 -13.14 -36.93 -13.80
C ASN A 651 -12.12 -35.84 -14.15
N ASP A 652 -11.14 -35.59 -13.28
CA ASP A 652 -10.08 -34.60 -13.51
C ASP A 652 -9.15 -35.01 -14.67
N THR A 653 -8.87 -36.30 -14.79
CA THR A 653 -8.05 -36.84 -15.90
C THR A 653 -8.79 -36.70 -17.24
N LYS A 654 -10.09 -37.00 -17.29
CA LYS A 654 -10.92 -36.79 -18.48
C LYS A 654 -10.96 -35.31 -18.87
N ALA A 655 -11.20 -34.41 -17.90
CA ALA A 655 -11.23 -32.97 -18.14
C ALA A 655 -9.88 -32.46 -18.68
N SER A 656 -8.75 -33.00 -18.16
CA SER A 656 -7.40 -32.65 -18.62
C SER A 656 -7.10 -33.16 -20.03
N ALA A 657 -7.58 -34.35 -20.39
CA ALA A 657 -7.43 -34.91 -21.73
C ALA A 657 -8.23 -34.14 -22.80
N VAL A 658 -9.41 -33.62 -22.43
CA VAL A 658 -10.22 -32.77 -23.31
C VAL A 658 -9.58 -31.40 -23.54
N ARG A 659 -8.85 -30.85 -22.56
CA ARG A 659 -8.15 -29.55 -22.69
C ARG A 659 -6.84 -29.60 -23.50
N ARG A 660 -6.27 -30.80 -23.69
CA ARG A 660 -5.04 -31.02 -24.49
C ARG A 660 -5.32 -31.32 -25.97
N LYS A 661 -6.59 -31.54 -26.32
CA LYS A 661 -7.08 -31.54 -27.70
C LYS A 661 -7.58 -30.14 -28.03
#